data_AF-A9B7Q0-F1
#
_entry.id   AF-A9B7Q0-F1
#
_cell.length_a   1.000
_cell.length_b   1.000
_cell.length_c   1.000
_cell.angle_alpha   90.00
_cell.angle_beta   90.00
_cell.angle_gamma   90.00
#
_symmetry.space_group_name_H-M   'P 1'
#
loop_
_entity.id
_entity.type
_entity.pdbx_description
1 polymer ?
#
loop_
_entity_poly.entity_id
_entity_poly.type
_entity_poly.pdbx_seq_one_letter_code
_entity_poly.pdbx_strand_id
1 'polypeptide(L)'
;MQRLTGKTIALLQRLAHFYAPAEAGELLLLFAEMFGRRLERAELDLYHVLRSHHVETATNQGSQGYIAPIEQRGDLDKIFALYLEALGGTSQLIKMNPRFTQRSFDAYRLSQIILTEQSPLPAYLDQLIDPTTWKLLRRYTVDYAYVLGSEVQAGLVLELLVQRTPISAIIAQQIAERSPQEYQQIQRYNGASSISRELALAVARALNQAILADTQFFTRHYAVLSNLSLPAHAWSLIYSLYREFLRPIYEQEPNPDRRSQLLNVLDQSESSPNPLSDDVARLNRMIVDAALGYDARLRPWGLSVRRISSLQEVRQALMMLLNQLLDDPHLVNAERFPDLAEDLPILQTTYADDLIRLNRYALETTWDYALEPSHAPYRERLQGLIAVLKRGASTRQGILDIVAANLGIVGNDPAVAAAKALIDIEEFLPKRALFFADNLKFYQEFEVDNINRSPETPHIWITMLNGPFRELTNIELIDIKSGQRVRFPGRLQIGDRLTLEGKQVLRNGIVPPEGLIGTIPQLKPGVARWRLNADIIGADGKVYPAGAFDKQAFDQTLFVPDEPIVRVEVSSYALTYGVFTVTIPWHIAGFTDKFDEGGDHPRQQILNLVNRVKAAGVQALVAYKQVFQEDHDQLDRLDLRMQGRLLNQQHDVSDSFDLESQQRSNEQHDVSDSLVLAGQFDYTRFDSLNTFA
;
A
#
# COMPACT_ATOMS: atom_id res chain seq x y z
N MET A 1 -28.89 17.19 -45.20
CA MET A 1 -29.92 17.44 -44.18
C MET A 1 -29.26 17.29 -42.81
N GLN A 2 -29.02 18.39 -42.10
CA GLN A 2 -28.49 18.36 -40.73
C GLN A 2 -29.55 17.76 -39.79
N ARG A 3 -29.14 16.88 -38.87
CA ARG A 3 -30.03 16.32 -37.84
C ARG A 3 -30.32 17.40 -36.79
N LEU A 4 -31.58 17.81 -36.67
CA LEU A 4 -32.04 18.74 -35.64
C LEU A 4 -31.85 18.13 -34.24
N THR A 5 -31.43 18.92 -33.26
CA THR A 5 -31.20 18.44 -31.88
C THR A 5 -32.52 18.18 -31.14
N GLY A 6 -32.46 17.36 -30.08
CA GLY A 6 -33.63 16.96 -29.30
C GLY A 6 -34.38 18.14 -28.69
N LYS A 7 -33.68 19.15 -28.13
CA LYS A 7 -34.35 20.35 -27.60
C LYS A 7 -34.92 21.26 -28.67
N THR A 8 -34.28 21.35 -29.83
CA THR A 8 -34.80 22.13 -30.97
C THR A 8 -36.16 21.60 -31.41
N ILE A 9 -36.30 20.27 -31.49
CA ILE A 9 -37.57 19.61 -31.78
C ILE A 9 -38.61 19.90 -30.69
N ALA A 10 -38.24 19.81 -29.41
CA ALA A 10 -39.15 20.08 -28.29
C ALA A 10 -39.62 21.55 -28.23
N LEU A 11 -38.76 22.52 -28.57
CA LEU A 11 -39.09 23.93 -28.66
C LEU A 11 -40.07 24.22 -29.80
N LEU A 12 -39.79 23.67 -30.99
CA LEU A 12 -40.66 23.82 -32.16
C LEU A 12 -42.04 23.19 -31.93
N GLN A 13 -42.10 22.04 -31.24
CA GLN A 13 -43.36 21.39 -30.86
C GLN A 13 -44.20 22.20 -29.87
N ARG A 14 -43.56 22.97 -28.97
CA ARG A 14 -44.27 23.84 -28.00
C ARG A 14 -44.73 25.16 -28.60
N LEU A 15 -44.21 25.55 -29.76
CA LEU A 15 -44.61 26.73 -30.53
C LEU A 15 -45.61 26.40 -31.65
N ALA A 16 -46.16 25.18 -31.65
CA ALA A 16 -47.07 24.67 -32.68
C ALA A 16 -48.31 25.54 -32.94
N HIS A 17 -48.67 26.43 -32.01
CA HIS A 17 -49.78 27.38 -32.16
C HIS A 17 -49.43 28.63 -32.99
N PHE A 18 -48.14 28.92 -33.18
CA PHE A 18 -47.67 30.09 -33.92
C PHE A 18 -47.14 29.75 -35.31
N TYR A 19 -46.62 28.54 -35.51
CA TYR A 19 -46.09 28.06 -36.80
C TYR A 19 -46.26 26.55 -36.93
N ALA A 20 -46.67 26.08 -38.11
CA ALA A 20 -46.47 24.67 -38.46
C ALA A 20 -44.95 24.43 -38.71
N PRO A 21 -44.35 23.31 -38.28
CA PRO A 21 -42.93 23.01 -38.52
C PRO A 21 -42.52 23.07 -40.00
N ALA A 22 -43.48 22.88 -40.91
CA ALA A 22 -43.29 22.98 -42.36
C ALA A 22 -43.34 24.43 -42.90
N GLU A 23 -43.83 25.39 -42.11
CA GLU A 23 -43.98 26.81 -42.48
C GLU A 23 -42.93 27.71 -41.81
N ALA A 24 -42.15 27.16 -40.87
CA ALA A 24 -41.00 27.83 -40.28
C ALA A 24 -39.94 28.04 -41.36
N GLY A 25 -39.83 29.25 -41.91
CA GLY A 25 -38.75 29.60 -42.84
C GLY A 25 -37.37 29.30 -42.27
N GLU A 26 -36.36 29.11 -43.14
CA GLU A 26 -34.98 28.70 -42.75
C GLU A 26 -34.40 29.50 -41.58
N LEU A 27 -34.70 30.80 -41.50
CA LEU A 27 -34.19 31.70 -40.48
C LEU A 27 -34.75 31.40 -39.07
N LEU A 28 -36.01 30.96 -38.98
CA LEU A 28 -36.62 30.56 -37.71
C LEU A 28 -36.10 29.19 -37.25
N LEU A 29 -35.88 28.27 -38.20
CA LEU A 29 -35.23 26.98 -37.94
C LEU A 29 -33.80 27.17 -37.43
N LEU A 30 -33.01 28.03 -38.08
CA LEU A 30 -31.64 28.35 -37.67
C LEU A 30 -31.60 29.05 -36.30
N PHE A 31 -32.54 29.95 -36.03
CA PHE A 31 -32.68 30.58 -34.72
C PHE A 31 -33.07 29.57 -33.63
N ALA A 32 -34.08 28.73 -33.89
CA ALA A 32 -34.53 27.71 -32.95
C ALA A 32 -33.45 26.65 -32.69
N GLU A 33 -32.65 26.32 -33.70
CA GLU A 33 -31.50 25.42 -33.55
C GLU A 33 -30.37 26.07 -32.74
N MET A 34 -29.98 27.31 -33.05
CA MET A 34 -28.98 28.02 -32.24
C MET A 34 -29.44 28.18 -30.78
N PHE A 35 -30.71 28.52 -30.58
CA PHE A 35 -31.28 28.68 -29.25
C PHE A 35 -31.40 27.33 -28.52
N GLY A 36 -31.80 26.27 -29.21
CA GLY A 36 -31.84 24.90 -28.70
C GLY A 36 -30.46 24.41 -28.25
N ARG A 37 -29.43 24.62 -29.08
CA ARG A 37 -28.03 24.32 -28.74
C ARG A 37 -27.55 25.14 -27.54
N ARG A 38 -27.89 26.43 -27.47
CA ARG A 38 -27.56 27.28 -26.31
C ARG A 38 -28.26 26.83 -25.03
N LEU A 39 -29.49 26.34 -25.10
CA LEU A 39 -30.22 25.78 -23.95
C LEU A 39 -29.75 24.38 -23.54
N GLU A 40 -29.29 23.55 -24.47
CA GLU A 40 -28.57 22.31 -24.15
C GLU A 40 -27.26 22.64 -23.43
N ARG A 41 -26.51 23.64 -23.92
CA ARG A 41 -25.27 24.09 -23.28
C ARG A 41 -25.51 24.71 -21.90
N ALA A 42 -26.52 25.56 -21.74
CA ALA A 42 -26.89 26.13 -20.45
C ALA A 42 -27.40 25.08 -19.46
N GLU A 43 -28.06 24.02 -19.91
CA GLU A 43 -28.44 22.90 -19.06
C GLU A 43 -27.23 22.05 -18.68
N LEU A 44 -26.29 21.81 -19.60
CA LEU A 44 -25.01 21.19 -19.28
C LEU A 44 -24.26 22.04 -18.26
N ASP A 45 -24.18 23.35 -18.44
CA ASP A 45 -23.56 24.29 -17.50
C ASP A 45 -24.27 24.25 -16.14
N LEU A 46 -25.60 24.20 -16.11
CA LEU A 46 -26.37 24.05 -14.87
C LEU A 46 -26.13 22.69 -14.20
N TYR A 47 -26.03 21.61 -14.97
CA TYR A 47 -25.63 20.30 -14.47
C TYR A 47 -24.19 20.34 -13.96
N HIS A 48 -23.26 21.04 -14.60
CA HIS A 48 -21.90 21.25 -14.10
C HIS A 48 -21.93 22.00 -12.76
N VAL A 49 -22.74 23.06 -12.63
CA VAL A 49 -22.94 23.77 -11.36
C VAL A 49 -23.56 22.87 -10.29
N LEU A 50 -24.58 22.08 -10.60
CA LEU A 50 -25.19 21.15 -9.63
C LEU A 50 -24.24 20.02 -9.23
N ARG A 51 -23.45 19.51 -10.19
CA ARG A 51 -22.39 18.52 -9.96
C ARG A 51 -21.24 19.10 -9.14
N SER A 52 -20.96 20.40 -9.26
CA SER A 52 -19.93 21.08 -8.48
C SER A 52 -20.16 21.09 -6.97
N HIS A 53 -21.36 20.68 -6.52
CA HIS A 53 -21.72 20.58 -5.10
C HIS A 53 -21.74 19.14 -4.56
N HIS A 54 -21.57 18.12 -5.41
CA HIS A 54 -21.54 16.72 -5.00
C HIS A 54 -20.20 16.07 -5.36
N VAL A 55 -19.45 15.61 -4.36
CA VAL A 55 -18.10 15.01 -4.56
C VAL A 55 -18.11 13.86 -5.57
N GLU A 56 -19.18 13.07 -5.61
CA GLU A 56 -19.33 11.95 -6.56
C GLU A 56 -19.39 12.39 -8.04
N THR A 57 -19.81 13.62 -8.31
CA THR A 57 -20.01 14.12 -9.68
C THR A 57 -19.19 15.38 -10.02
N ALA A 58 -18.50 15.96 -9.03
CA ALA A 58 -17.67 17.15 -9.17
C ALA A 58 -16.36 16.88 -9.93
N THR A 59 -16.00 17.79 -10.84
CA THR A 59 -14.81 17.68 -11.70
C THR A 59 -13.74 18.72 -11.29
N ASN A 60 -12.47 18.50 -11.64
CA ASN A 60 -11.42 19.50 -11.42
C ASN A 60 -10.82 20.02 -12.74
N GLN A 61 -11.59 19.94 -13.82
CA GLN A 61 -11.14 20.31 -15.15
C GLN A 61 -10.77 21.81 -15.21
N GLY A 62 -9.64 22.14 -15.83
CA GLY A 62 -9.17 23.52 -15.98
C GLY A 62 -8.73 24.22 -14.69
N SER A 63 -8.73 23.53 -13.53
CA SER A 63 -8.32 24.13 -12.27
C SER A 63 -6.83 24.51 -12.31
N GLN A 64 -6.53 25.75 -11.95
CA GLN A 64 -5.15 26.19 -11.71
C GLN A 64 -4.67 25.87 -10.29
N GLY A 65 -5.46 25.10 -9.55
CA GLY A 65 -5.18 24.68 -8.18
C GLY A 65 -5.78 25.63 -7.15
N TYR A 66 -5.77 25.19 -5.90
CA TYR A 66 -6.47 25.85 -4.79
C TYR A 66 -5.87 27.21 -4.39
N ILE A 67 -4.62 27.49 -4.77
CA ILE A 67 -3.98 28.79 -4.56
C ILE A 67 -4.40 29.85 -5.58
N ALA A 68 -5.05 29.44 -6.69
CA ALA A 68 -5.58 30.36 -7.67
C ALA A 68 -6.79 31.13 -7.09
N PRO A 69 -7.10 32.33 -7.64
CA PRO A 69 -8.34 33.04 -7.38
C PRO A 69 -9.55 32.10 -7.44
N ILE A 70 -10.58 32.33 -6.62
CA ILE A 70 -11.73 31.41 -6.49
C ILE A 70 -12.42 31.08 -7.83
N GLU A 71 -12.34 32.02 -8.78
CA GLU A 71 -12.91 31.89 -10.12
C GLU A 71 -12.11 30.94 -11.03
N GLN A 72 -10.84 30.67 -10.69
CA GLN A 72 -9.92 29.77 -11.42
C GLN A 72 -9.75 28.41 -10.71
N ARG A 73 -10.50 28.17 -9.63
CA ARG A 73 -10.55 26.88 -8.92
C ARG A 73 -11.58 25.96 -9.58
N GLY A 74 -11.23 24.69 -9.77
CA GLY A 74 -12.17 23.66 -10.16
C GLY A 74 -13.13 23.28 -9.03
N ASP A 75 -14.16 22.49 -9.35
CA ASP A 75 -15.25 22.20 -8.42
C ASP A 75 -14.78 21.44 -7.18
N LEU A 76 -13.90 20.46 -7.37
CA LEU A 76 -13.32 19.71 -6.26
C LEU A 76 -12.51 20.62 -5.32
N ASP A 77 -11.78 21.59 -5.88
CA ASP A 77 -11.04 22.58 -5.09
C ASP A 77 -11.98 23.53 -4.32
N LYS A 78 -13.14 23.86 -4.88
CA LYS A 78 -14.18 24.67 -4.21
C LYS A 78 -14.90 23.89 -3.10
N ILE A 79 -15.27 22.62 -3.33
CA ILE A 79 -15.89 21.77 -2.29
C ILE A 79 -14.91 21.57 -1.14
N PHE A 80 -13.66 21.27 -1.45
CA PHE A 80 -12.65 21.11 -0.41
C PHE A 80 -12.35 22.43 0.29
N ALA A 81 -12.51 23.56 -0.39
CA ALA A 81 -12.41 24.88 0.25
C ALA A 81 -13.43 25.03 1.35
N LEU A 82 -14.70 24.78 1.05
CA LEU A 82 -15.79 24.82 2.01
C LEU A 82 -15.54 23.87 3.19
N TYR A 83 -14.91 22.71 2.94
CA TYR A 83 -14.60 21.71 3.98
C TYR A 83 -13.39 22.10 4.86
N LEU A 84 -12.35 22.71 4.28
CA LEU A 84 -11.20 23.25 5.01
C LEU A 84 -11.48 24.59 5.70
N GLU A 85 -12.40 25.40 5.17
CA GLU A 85 -12.92 26.62 5.80
C GLU A 85 -13.60 26.28 7.12
N ALA A 86 -14.37 25.18 7.17
CA ALA A 86 -14.95 24.65 8.40
C ALA A 86 -13.89 24.15 9.42
N LEU A 87 -12.65 23.90 8.99
CA LEU A 87 -11.55 23.34 9.80
C LEU A 87 -10.37 24.31 10.00
N GLY A 88 -10.51 25.59 9.66
CA GLY A 88 -9.58 26.65 10.08
C GLY A 88 -8.18 26.64 9.44
N GLY A 89 -8.08 26.41 8.13
CA GLY A 89 -6.92 26.94 7.37
C GLY A 89 -6.57 26.21 6.07
N THR A 90 -5.99 26.99 5.17
CA THR A 90 -5.62 26.67 3.79
C THR A 90 -4.11 26.43 3.67
N SER A 91 -3.70 25.52 2.77
CA SER A 91 -2.68 25.75 1.72
C SER A 91 -2.18 24.45 1.06
N GLN A 92 -2.03 24.52 -0.26
CA GLN A 92 -1.40 23.59 -1.22
C GLN A 92 -2.20 22.33 -1.60
N LEU A 93 -2.99 22.44 -2.67
CA LEU A 93 -3.55 21.28 -3.42
C LEU A 93 -3.05 21.36 -4.85
N ILE A 94 -2.55 20.24 -5.34
CA ILE A 94 -1.65 20.14 -6.49
C ILE A 94 -2.35 19.62 -7.72
N LYS A 95 -1.93 20.23 -8.84
CA LYS A 95 -1.80 19.70 -10.20
C LYS A 95 -1.41 18.21 -10.22
N MET A 96 -2.38 17.31 -10.35
CA MET A 96 -2.11 15.87 -10.57
C MET A 96 -1.09 15.68 -11.70
N ASN A 97 -0.19 14.70 -11.56
CA ASN A 97 0.72 14.32 -12.64
C ASN A 97 -0.14 13.88 -13.83
N PRO A 98 -0.08 14.58 -14.98
CA PRO A 98 -0.89 14.22 -16.14
C PRO A 98 -0.44 12.91 -16.81
N ARG A 99 0.74 12.38 -16.45
CA ARG A 99 1.27 11.13 -16.99
C ARG A 99 0.47 9.92 -16.52
N PHE A 100 0.31 8.95 -17.43
CA PHE A 100 -0.34 7.69 -17.15
C PHE A 100 0.55 6.79 -16.31
N THR A 101 -0.08 6.12 -15.35
CA THR A 101 0.48 4.97 -14.62
C THR A 101 -0.21 3.69 -15.09
N GLN A 102 0.28 2.52 -14.67
CA GLN A 102 -0.34 1.23 -15.01
C GLN A 102 -1.80 1.09 -14.53
N ARG A 103 -2.25 1.95 -13.60
CA ARG A 103 -3.62 1.98 -13.07
C ARG A 103 -4.52 3.00 -13.78
N SER A 104 -3.94 3.87 -14.61
CA SER A 104 -4.66 5.01 -15.20
C SER A 104 -5.57 4.65 -16.37
N PHE A 105 -5.76 3.36 -16.68
CA PHE A 105 -6.56 2.90 -17.81
C PHE A 105 -6.98 1.43 -17.66
N ASP A 106 -8.08 1.08 -18.31
CA ASP A 106 -8.49 -0.30 -18.55
C ASP A 106 -7.73 -0.83 -19.78
N ALA A 107 -6.69 -1.64 -19.52
CA ALA A 107 -5.83 -2.19 -20.56
C ALA A 107 -6.61 -2.98 -21.62
N TYR A 108 -7.68 -3.68 -21.24
CA TYR A 108 -8.49 -4.45 -22.17
C TYR A 108 -9.29 -3.52 -23.08
N ARG A 109 -10.09 -2.62 -22.51
CA ARG A 109 -10.91 -1.69 -23.30
C ARG A 109 -10.05 -0.83 -24.22
N LEU A 110 -8.95 -0.31 -23.69
CA LEU A 110 -8.05 0.52 -24.47
C LEU A 110 -7.39 -0.27 -25.61
N SER A 111 -6.98 -1.51 -25.37
CA SER A 111 -6.44 -2.36 -26.44
C SER A 111 -7.47 -2.67 -27.54
N GLN A 112 -8.74 -2.87 -27.18
CA GLN A 112 -9.82 -3.06 -28.15
C GLN A 112 -10.09 -1.81 -28.98
N ILE A 113 -10.17 -0.65 -28.33
CA ILE A 113 -10.32 0.67 -28.98
C ILE A 113 -9.21 0.87 -30.01
N ILE A 114 -7.94 0.70 -29.59
CA ILE A 114 -6.78 0.87 -30.48
C ILE A 114 -6.80 -0.11 -31.67
N LEU A 115 -7.26 -1.35 -31.47
CA LEU A 115 -7.23 -2.40 -32.49
C LEU A 115 -8.43 -2.39 -33.45
N THR A 116 -9.59 -1.87 -33.03
CA THR A 116 -10.86 -2.05 -33.74
C THR A 116 -11.49 -0.75 -34.21
N GLU A 117 -11.20 0.37 -33.55
CA GLU A 117 -11.82 1.64 -33.87
C GLU A 117 -11.25 2.21 -35.18
N GLN A 118 -12.15 2.51 -36.11
CA GLN A 118 -11.81 3.19 -37.36
C GLN A 118 -11.93 4.71 -37.16
N SER A 119 -11.13 5.28 -36.26
CA SER A 119 -11.03 6.73 -36.09
C SER A 119 -9.67 7.25 -36.58
N PRO A 120 -9.56 8.56 -36.86
CA PRO A 120 -8.31 9.15 -37.36
C PRO A 120 -7.15 9.05 -36.35
N LEU A 121 -7.47 8.89 -35.05
CA LEU A 121 -6.49 8.73 -33.99
C LEU A 121 -5.79 7.35 -34.02
N PRO A 122 -6.47 6.19 -34.06
CA PRO A 122 -5.86 4.88 -34.34
C PRO A 122 -4.99 4.84 -35.61
N ALA A 123 -5.43 5.50 -36.71
CA ALA A 123 -4.62 5.59 -37.92
C ALA A 123 -3.33 6.42 -37.75
N TYR A 124 -3.35 7.41 -36.85
CA TYR A 124 -2.15 8.14 -36.43
C TYR A 124 -1.26 7.28 -35.54
N LEU A 125 -1.85 6.50 -34.64
CA LEU A 125 -1.12 5.56 -33.77
C LEU A 125 -0.38 4.48 -34.56
N ASP A 126 -0.90 4.04 -35.71
CA ASP A 126 -0.20 3.10 -36.62
C ASP A 126 1.21 3.59 -37.02
N GLN A 127 1.43 4.91 -37.04
CA GLN A 127 2.72 5.51 -37.40
C GLN A 127 3.68 5.62 -36.19
N LEU A 128 3.15 5.63 -34.98
CA LEU A 128 3.91 5.85 -33.74
C LEU A 128 4.16 4.56 -32.94
N ILE A 129 3.22 3.61 -32.98
CA ILE A 129 3.31 2.35 -32.25
C ILE A 129 4.34 1.45 -32.93
N ASP A 130 5.33 1.01 -32.15
CA ASP A 130 6.33 0.07 -32.64
C ASP A 130 5.69 -1.32 -32.94
N PRO A 131 6.25 -2.09 -33.89
CA PRO A 131 5.68 -3.39 -34.27
C PRO A 131 5.61 -4.42 -33.13
N THR A 132 6.42 -4.26 -32.06
CA THR A 132 6.40 -5.16 -30.92
C THR A 132 5.22 -4.88 -30.01
N THR A 133 4.91 -3.61 -29.73
CA THR A 133 3.70 -3.19 -29.01
C THR A 133 2.44 -3.64 -29.72
N TRP A 134 2.36 -3.47 -31.05
CA TRP A 134 1.22 -4.00 -31.84
C TRP A 134 1.03 -5.51 -31.69
N LYS A 135 2.14 -6.26 -31.73
CA LYS A 135 2.09 -7.71 -31.51
C LYS A 135 1.66 -8.06 -30.09
N LEU A 136 2.05 -7.29 -29.09
CA LEU A 136 1.63 -7.49 -27.70
C LEU A 136 0.13 -7.27 -27.53
N LEU A 137 -0.40 -6.15 -28.05
CA LEU A 137 -1.83 -5.83 -27.99
C LEU A 137 -2.67 -6.88 -28.73
N ARG A 138 -2.27 -7.28 -29.95
CA ARG A 138 -2.97 -8.32 -30.70
C ARG A 138 -2.98 -9.66 -29.98
N ARG A 139 -1.87 -10.04 -29.34
CA ARG A 139 -1.79 -11.29 -28.56
C ARG A 139 -2.60 -11.26 -27.26
N TYR A 140 -3.01 -10.07 -26.83
CA TYR A 140 -3.85 -9.89 -25.65
C TYR A 140 -5.34 -9.99 -25.97
N THR A 141 -5.78 -9.86 -27.23
CA THR A 141 -7.21 -9.95 -27.54
C THR A 141 -7.76 -11.38 -27.40
N VAL A 142 -9.06 -11.48 -27.11
CA VAL A 142 -9.75 -12.77 -27.04
C VAL A 142 -9.73 -13.51 -28.39
N ASP A 143 -9.77 -12.78 -29.51
CA ASP A 143 -9.69 -13.36 -30.85
C ASP A 143 -8.38 -14.12 -31.09
N TYR A 144 -7.29 -13.65 -30.48
CA TYR A 144 -6.02 -14.35 -30.54
C TYR A 144 -6.02 -15.65 -29.73
N ALA A 145 -6.93 -15.82 -28.76
CA ALA A 145 -7.04 -17.07 -28.00
C ALA A 145 -7.77 -18.17 -28.80
N TYR A 146 -8.66 -17.82 -29.74
CA TYR A 146 -9.45 -18.82 -30.46
C TYR A 146 -8.61 -19.73 -31.38
N VAL A 147 -8.98 -21.01 -31.36
CA VAL A 147 -8.41 -22.05 -32.23
C VAL A 147 -8.88 -21.82 -33.66
N LEU A 148 -7.94 -21.82 -34.60
CA LEU A 148 -8.21 -21.78 -36.03
C LEU A 148 -8.14 -23.19 -36.63
N GLY A 149 -8.96 -23.44 -37.66
CA GLY A 149 -8.92 -24.72 -38.37
C GLY A 149 -7.54 -25.03 -39.00
N SER A 150 -6.74 -24.01 -39.32
CA SER A 150 -5.37 -24.20 -39.82
C SER A 150 -4.39 -24.70 -38.77
N GLU A 151 -4.73 -24.64 -37.48
CA GLU A 151 -3.89 -25.15 -36.39
C GLU A 151 -4.19 -26.62 -36.05
N VAL A 152 -5.30 -27.16 -36.56
CA VAL A 152 -5.75 -28.52 -36.27
C VAL A 152 -5.04 -29.50 -37.21
N GLN A 153 -4.41 -30.51 -36.63
CA GLN A 153 -3.72 -31.57 -37.37
C GLN A 153 -4.41 -32.93 -37.19
N ALA A 154 -4.16 -33.86 -38.11
CA ALA A 154 -4.70 -35.21 -38.09
C ALA A 154 -4.47 -35.95 -36.76
N GLY A 155 -3.26 -35.85 -36.20
CA GLY A 155 -2.93 -36.53 -34.94
C GLY A 155 -3.67 -35.96 -33.72
N LEU A 156 -4.06 -34.68 -33.73
CA LEU A 156 -4.92 -34.11 -32.67
C LEU A 156 -6.32 -34.74 -32.70
N VAL A 157 -6.88 -34.93 -33.90
CA VAL A 157 -8.18 -35.61 -34.05
C VAL A 157 -8.10 -37.06 -33.57
N LEU A 158 -7.00 -37.76 -33.88
CA LEU A 158 -6.72 -39.10 -33.33
C LEU A 158 -6.61 -39.08 -31.80
N GLU A 159 -5.93 -38.11 -31.21
CA GLU A 159 -5.81 -38.01 -29.75
C GLU A 159 -7.17 -37.80 -29.08
N LEU A 160 -8.05 -36.96 -29.64
CA LEU A 160 -9.40 -36.73 -29.11
C LEU A 160 -10.30 -37.97 -29.24
N LEU A 161 -10.03 -38.86 -30.20
CA LEU A 161 -10.73 -40.13 -30.35
C LEU A 161 -10.20 -41.22 -29.42
N VAL A 162 -8.88 -41.33 -29.30
CA VAL A 162 -8.21 -42.40 -28.53
C VAL A 162 -8.13 -42.05 -27.04
N GLN A 163 -8.09 -40.76 -26.71
CA GLN A 163 -8.11 -40.23 -25.35
C GLN A 163 -6.97 -40.78 -24.47
N ARG A 164 -5.73 -40.72 -24.97
CA ARG A 164 -4.58 -41.38 -24.33
C ARG A 164 -4.19 -40.74 -23.00
N THR A 165 -4.55 -39.47 -22.81
CA THR A 165 -4.27 -38.71 -21.59
C THR A 165 -5.56 -38.36 -20.84
N PRO A 166 -5.52 -38.22 -19.49
CA PRO A 166 -6.69 -37.77 -18.73
C PRO A 166 -7.27 -36.45 -19.24
N ILE A 167 -6.41 -35.54 -19.72
CA ILE A 167 -6.85 -34.24 -20.24
C ILE A 167 -7.49 -34.37 -21.62
N SER A 168 -6.96 -35.20 -22.52
CA SER A 168 -7.62 -35.50 -23.80
C SER A 168 -8.99 -36.15 -23.62
N ALA A 169 -9.14 -37.02 -22.61
CA ALA A 169 -10.42 -37.63 -22.25
C ALA A 169 -11.42 -36.58 -21.76
N ILE A 170 -11.00 -35.69 -20.85
CA ILE A 170 -11.82 -34.57 -20.35
C ILE A 170 -12.26 -33.67 -21.50
N ILE A 171 -11.34 -33.29 -22.40
CA ILE A 171 -11.65 -32.41 -23.53
C ILE A 171 -12.63 -33.10 -24.50
N ALA A 172 -12.40 -34.37 -24.83
CA ALA A 172 -13.27 -35.12 -25.71
C ALA A 172 -14.69 -35.30 -25.12
N GLN A 173 -14.79 -35.60 -23.82
CA GLN A 173 -16.07 -35.68 -23.11
C GLN A 173 -16.80 -34.34 -23.13
N GLN A 174 -16.10 -33.25 -22.83
CA GLN A 174 -16.68 -31.92 -22.82
C GLN A 174 -17.18 -31.50 -24.22
N ILE A 175 -16.43 -31.84 -25.28
CA ILE A 175 -16.87 -31.65 -26.67
C ILE A 175 -18.11 -32.49 -26.97
N ALA A 176 -18.15 -33.75 -26.55
CA ALA A 176 -19.31 -34.63 -26.76
C ALA A 176 -20.58 -34.08 -26.11
N GLU A 177 -20.46 -33.50 -24.91
CA GLU A 177 -21.58 -32.94 -24.15
C GLU A 177 -22.05 -31.58 -24.72
N ARG A 178 -21.13 -30.69 -25.10
CA ARG A 178 -21.46 -29.30 -25.47
C ARG A 178 -21.52 -29.02 -26.97
N SER A 179 -20.84 -29.82 -27.79
CA SER A 179 -20.79 -29.68 -29.25
C SER A 179 -21.02 -31.05 -29.92
N PRO A 180 -22.20 -31.68 -29.70
CA PRO A 180 -22.45 -33.05 -30.14
C PRO A 180 -22.41 -33.22 -31.66
N GLN A 181 -22.75 -32.17 -32.42
CA GLN A 181 -22.71 -32.20 -33.89
C GLN A 181 -21.28 -32.29 -34.40
N GLU A 182 -20.39 -31.44 -33.88
CA GLU A 182 -18.96 -31.46 -34.19
C GLU A 182 -18.31 -32.76 -33.70
N TYR A 183 -18.70 -33.26 -32.52
CA TYR A 183 -18.18 -34.53 -32.01
C TYR A 183 -18.51 -35.71 -32.92
N GLN A 184 -19.73 -35.77 -33.48
CA GLN A 184 -20.08 -36.79 -34.48
C GLN A 184 -19.19 -36.73 -35.73
N GLN A 185 -18.77 -35.53 -36.15
CA GLN A 185 -17.84 -35.38 -37.27
C GLN A 185 -16.44 -35.90 -36.90
N ILE A 186 -15.99 -35.64 -35.67
CA ILE A 186 -14.74 -36.19 -35.13
C ILE A 186 -14.79 -37.73 -35.12
N GLN A 187 -15.91 -38.33 -34.67
CA GLN A 187 -16.09 -39.80 -34.62
C GLN A 187 -16.09 -40.49 -35.99
N ARG A 188 -16.42 -39.76 -37.07
CA ARG A 188 -16.41 -40.30 -38.44
C ARG A 188 -15.02 -40.33 -39.06
N TYR A 189 -14.03 -39.74 -38.41
CA TYR A 189 -12.66 -39.73 -38.91
C TYR A 189 -12.04 -41.12 -38.82
N ASN A 190 -11.52 -41.59 -39.96
CA ASN A 190 -11.01 -42.94 -40.14
C ASN A 190 -9.51 -43.10 -39.84
N GLY A 191 -8.85 -42.05 -39.34
CA GLY A 191 -7.42 -42.05 -39.05
C GLY A 191 -6.49 -41.83 -40.24
N ALA A 192 -6.99 -41.31 -41.36
CA ALA A 192 -6.15 -40.93 -42.52
C ALA A 192 -5.08 -39.90 -42.15
N SER A 193 -3.89 -39.94 -42.75
CA SER A 193 -2.76 -39.05 -42.41
C SER A 193 -3.02 -37.54 -42.63
N SER A 194 -4.08 -37.18 -43.33
CA SER A 194 -4.55 -35.80 -43.55
C SER A 194 -6.03 -35.67 -43.22
N ILE A 195 -6.45 -34.49 -42.75
CA ILE A 195 -7.85 -34.17 -42.46
C ILE A 195 -8.43 -33.18 -43.48
N SER A 196 -9.74 -33.25 -43.71
CA SER A 196 -10.43 -32.27 -44.55
C SER A 196 -10.50 -30.91 -43.84
N ARG A 197 -10.58 -29.83 -44.62
CA ARG A 197 -10.77 -28.47 -44.08
C ARG A 197 -12.04 -28.37 -43.24
N GLU A 198 -13.09 -29.09 -43.62
CA GLU A 198 -14.35 -29.12 -42.88
C GLU A 198 -14.18 -29.75 -41.50
N LEU A 199 -13.53 -30.92 -41.41
CA LEU A 199 -13.24 -31.57 -40.13
C LEU A 199 -12.32 -30.72 -39.25
N ALA A 200 -11.30 -30.09 -39.83
CA ALA A 200 -10.41 -29.19 -39.11
C ALA A 200 -11.16 -27.98 -38.52
N LEU A 201 -12.08 -27.38 -39.28
CA LEU A 201 -12.94 -26.30 -38.80
C LEU A 201 -13.93 -26.78 -37.73
N ALA A 202 -14.47 -27.98 -37.85
CA ALA A 202 -15.38 -28.56 -36.86
C ALA A 202 -14.68 -28.78 -35.52
N VAL A 203 -13.47 -29.33 -35.52
CA VAL A 203 -12.64 -29.49 -34.31
C VAL A 203 -12.33 -28.14 -33.68
N ALA A 204 -11.93 -27.15 -34.48
CA ALA A 204 -11.65 -25.81 -33.98
C ALA A 204 -12.90 -25.16 -33.32
N ARG A 205 -14.07 -25.26 -33.96
CA ARG A 205 -15.34 -24.78 -33.39
C ARG A 205 -15.70 -25.50 -32.10
N ALA A 206 -15.56 -26.82 -32.06
CA ALA A 206 -15.81 -27.63 -30.87
C ALA A 206 -14.93 -27.19 -29.69
N LEU A 207 -13.62 -27.01 -29.91
CA LEU A 207 -12.70 -26.53 -28.88
C LEU A 207 -13.08 -25.11 -28.41
N ASN A 208 -13.40 -24.21 -29.34
CA ASN A 208 -13.77 -22.83 -29.00
C ASN A 208 -15.06 -22.76 -28.16
N GLN A 209 -16.08 -23.57 -28.50
CA GLN A 209 -17.39 -23.56 -27.83
C GLN A 209 -17.41 -24.38 -26.54
N ALA A 210 -16.85 -25.59 -26.57
CA ALA A 210 -16.94 -26.53 -25.45
C ALA A 210 -15.90 -26.27 -24.36
N ILE A 211 -14.73 -25.76 -24.75
CA ILE A 211 -13.59 -25.53 -23.85
C ILE A 211 -13.37 -24.04 -23.61
N LEU A 212 -13.01 -23.27 -24.64
CA LEU A 212 -12.55 -21.88 -24.43
C LEU A 212 -13.65 -21.01 -23.82
N ALA A 213 -14.91 -21.17 -24.24
CA ALA A 213 -16.04 -20.45 -23.67
C ALA A 213 -16.56 -20.99 -22.32
N ASP A 214 -16.04 -22.11 -21.80
CA ASP A 214 -16.54 -22.70 -20.56
C ASP A 214 -15.91 -22.06 -19.31
N THR A 215 -16.70 -21.23 -18.62
CA THR A 215 -16.31 -20.54 -17.38
C THR A 215 -16.04 -21.49 -16.22
N GLN A 216 -16.54 -22.72 -16.28
CA GLN A 216 -16.37 -23.73 -15.23
C GLN A 216 -15.34 -24.81 -15.57
N PHE A 217 -14.66 -24.72 -16.72
CA PHE A 217 -13.76 -25.77 -17.17
C PHE A 217 -12.65 -26.05 -16.14
N PHE A 218 -12.01 -25.00 -15.63
CA PHE A 218 -10.97 -25.13 -14.62
C PHE A 218 -11.49 -25.71 -13.30
N THR A 219 -12.60 -25.18 -12.78
CA THR A 219 -13.12 -25.58 -11.46
C THR A 219 -13.65 -27.01 -11.46
N ARG A 220 -14.32 -27.44 -12.53
CA ARG A 220 -14.84 -28.81 -12.68
C ARG A 220 -13.72 -29.86 -12.74
N HIS A 221 -12.57 -29.48 -13.28
CA HIS A 221 -11.44 -30.40 -13.53
C HIS A 221 -10.18 -30.02 -12.74
N TYR A 222 -10.33 -29.28 -11.63
CA TYR A 222 -9.23 -28.74 -10.84
C TYR A 222 -8.15 -29.77 -10.47
N ALA A 223 -8.55 -30.97 -10.04
CA ALA A 223 -7.61 -32.02 -9.63
C ALA A 223 -6.65 -32.47 -10.75
N VAL A 224 -7.08 -32.40 -12.01
CA VAL A 224 -6.23 -32.76 -13.16
C VAL A 224 -5.48 -31.54 -13.69
N LEU A 225 -6.17 -30.40 -13.79
CA LEU A 225 -5.61 -29.19 -14.41
C LEU A 225 -4.61 -28.46 -13.53
N SER A 226 -4.72 -28.55 -12.20
CA SER A 226 -3.76 -27.95 -11.27
C SER A 226 -2.35 -28.55 -11.36
N ASN A 227 -2.21 -29.75 -11.91
CA ASN A 227 -0.92 -30.43 -12.11
C ASN A 227 -0.23 -30.05 -13.43
N LEU A 228 -0.86 -29.21 -14.27
CA LEU A 228 -0.24 -28.73 -15.50
C LEU A 228 0.86 -27.71 -15.21
N SER A 229 1.95 -27.80 -15.97
CA SER A 229 2.99 -26.78 -15.99
C SER A 229 2.50 -25.56 -16.77
N LEU A 230 1.82 -24.65 -16.08
CA LEU A 230 1.31 -23.40 -16.65
C LEU A 230 2.29 -22.23 -16.44
N PRO A 231 2.33 -21.25 -17.35
CA PRO A 231 3.15 -20.05 -17.17
C PRO A 231 2.62 -19.19 -16.01
N ALA A 232 3.49 -18.38 -15.39
CA ALA A 232 3.16 -17.56 -14.22
C ALA A 232 1.92 -16.67 -14.42
N HIS A 233 1.75 -16.08 -15.60
CA HIS A 233 0.58 -15.24 -15.89
C HIS A 233 -0.73 -16.03 -16.03
N ALA A 234 -0.68 -17.32 -16.39
CA ALA A 234 -1.87 -18.17 -16.38
C ALA A 234 -2.33 -18.42 -14.92
N TRP A 235 -1.37 -18.64 -14.01
CA TRP A 235 -1.67 -18.72 -12.58
C TRP A 235 -2.22 -17.41 -12.02
N SER A 236 -1.68 -16.26 -12.45
CA SER A 236 -2.25 -14.95 -12.10
C SER A 236 -3.72 -14.82 -12.52
N LEU A 237 -4.10 -15.30 -13.72
CA LEU A 237 -5.49 -15.33 -14.17
C LEU A 237 -6.35 -16.32 -13.40
N ILE A 238 -5.79 -17.48 -13.03
CA ILE A 238 -6.49 -18.46 -12.19
C ILE A 238 -6.84 -17.85 -10.83
N TYR A 239 -5.89 -17.15 -10.20
CA TYR A 239 -6.12 -16.48 -8.92
C TYR A 239 -7.14 -15.36 -9.03
N SER A 240 -7.09 -14.55 -10.10
CA SER A 240 -8.05 -13.45 -10.30
C SER A 240 -9.47 -13.94 -10.61
N LEU A 241 -9.63 -14.98 -11.42
CA LEU A 241 -10.93 -15.50 -11.87
C LEU A 241 -11.59 -16.43 -10.85
N TYR A 242 -10.79 -17.26 -10.16
CA TYR A 242 -11.30 -18.35 -9.33
C TYR A 242 -10.97 -18.16 -7.85
N ARG A 243 -10.79 -16.91 -7.41
CA ARG A 243 -10.44 -16.55 -6.03
C ARG A 243 -11.31 -17.24 -4.97
N GLU A 244 -12.63 -17.10 -5.12
CA GLU A 244 -13.62 -17.66 -4.20
C GLU A 244 -13.63 -19.20 -4.19
N PHE A 245 -13.30 -19.82 -5.32
CA PHE A 245 -13.20 -21.28 -5.42
C PHE A 245 -11.92 -21.81 -4.76
N LEU A 246 -10.80 -21.11 -4.94
CA LEU A 246 -9.49 -21.56 -4.46
C LEU A 246 -9.28 -21.31 -2.97
N ARG A 247 -9.85 -20.24 -2.40
CA ARG A 247 -9.68 -19.91 -0.98
C ARG A 247 -10.00 -21.08 -0.04
N PRO A 248 -11.18 -21.71 -0.07
CA PRO A 248 -11.48 -22.82 0.84
C PRO A 248 -10.58 -24.05 0.62
N ILE A 249 -10.05 -24.24 -0.60
CA ILE A 249 -9.10 -25.31 -0.92
C ILE A 249 -7.75 -25.03 -0.24
N TYR A 250 -7.26 -23.78 -0.32
CA TYR A 250 -5.99 -23.39 0.28
C TYR A 250 -6.06 -23.30 1.80
N GLU A 251 -7.20 -22.95 2.39
CA GLU A 251 -7.41 -23.00 3.84
C GLU A 251 -7.24 -24.42 4.42
N GLN A 252 -7.55 -25.44 3.61
CA GLN A 252 -7.41 -26.86 3.96
C GLN A 252 -5.99 -27.41 3.71
N GLU A 253 -5.05 -26.61 3.21
CA GLU A 253 -3.66 -27.04 2.99
C GLU A 253 -3.01 -27.45 4.33
N PRO A 254 -2.53 -28.71 4.46
CA PRO A 254 -2.00 -29.23 5.72
C PRO A 254 -0.71 -28.56 6.15
N ASN A 255 0.11 -28.06 5.20
CA ASN A 255 1.34 -27.37 5.52
C ASN A 255 1.07 -25.87 5.83
N PRO A 256 1.36 -25.38 7.05
CA PRO A 256 1.04 -24.01 7.47
C PRO A 256 1.82 -22.93 6.70
N ASP A 257 3.06 -23.20 6.32
CA ASP A 257 3.89 -22.25 5.57
C ASP A 257 3.37 -22.13 4.14
N ARG A 258 3.09 -23.27 3.51
CA ARG A 258 2.53 -23.32 2.15
C ARG A 258 1.13 -22.70 2.11
N ARG A 259 0.29 -22.96 3.11
CA ARG A 259 -1.03 -22.33 3.25
C ARG A 259 -0.91 -20.81 3.31
N SER A 260 -0.02 -20.30 4.16
CA SER A 260 0.21 -18.86 4.29
C SER A 260 0.67 -18.24 2.97
N GLN A 261 1.59 -18.90 2.25
CA GLN A 261 2.04 -18.46 0.93
C GLN A 261 0.89 -18.43 -0.10
N LEU A 262 0.12 -19.51 -0.21
CA LEU A 262 -0.99 -19.62 -1.16
C LEU A 262 -2.09 -18.59 -0.90
N LEU A 263 -2.47 -18.40 0.37
CA LEU A 263 -3.46 -17.39 0.75
C LEU A 263 -2.93 -15.98 0.50
N ASN A 264 -1.66 -15.71 0.78
CA ASN A 264 -1.06 -14.41 0.50
C ASN A 264 -1.04 -14.10 -1.00
N VAL A 265 -0.68 -15.07 -1.85
CA VAL A 265 -0.74 -14.90 -3.31
C VAL A 265 -2.18 -14.64 -3.78
N LEU A 266 -3.15 -15.37 -3.23
CA LEU A 266 -4.58 -15.20 -3.53
C LEU A 266 -5.14 -13.86 -3.05
N ASP A 267 -4.56 -13.28 -2.00
CA ASP A 267 -4.92 -11.98 -1.47
C ASP A 267 -4.28 -10.84 -2.24
N GLN A 268 -3.08 -11.04 -2.78
CA GLN A 268 -2.36 -10.05 -3.59
C GLN A 268 -2.83 -10.01 -5.05
N SER A 269 -3.52 -11.04 -5.55
CA SER A 269 -4.00 -11.07 -6.93
C SER A 269 -5.08 -10.02 -7.19
N GLU A 270 -4.93 -9.22 -8.25
CA GLU A 270 -5.96 -8.27 -8.69
C GLU A 270 -7.25 -9.00 -9.09
N SER A 271 -8.40 -8.46 -8.69
CA SER A 271 -9.71 -8.95 -9.14
C SER A 271 -9.87 -8.72 -10.64
N SER A 272 -10.36 -9.73 -11.38
CA SER A 272 -10.57 -9.59 -12.83
C SER A 272 -11.64 -8.53 -13.13
N PRO A 273 -11.37 -7.56 -14.03
CA PRO A 273 -12.41 -6.65 -14.52
C PRO A 273 -13.44 -7.39 -15.37
N ASN A 274 -14.68 -6.89 -15.42
CA ASN A 274 -15.73 -7.41 -16.30
C ASN A 274 -15.47 -7.00 -17.76
N PRO A 275 -15.69 -7.88 -18.77
CA PRO A 275 -16.38 -9.18 -18.65
C PRO A 275 -15.44 -10.39 -18.43
N LEU A 276 -15.83 -11.25 -17.47
CA LEU A 276 -15.16 -12.51 -17.11
C LEU A 276 -14.95 -13.50 -18.28
N SER A 277 -15.72 -13.40 -19.37
CA SER A 277 -15.70 -14.35 -20.49
C SER A 277 -14.38 -14.39 -21.26
N ASP A 278 -13.72 -13.24 -21.39
CA ASP A 278 -12.57 -13.09 -22.29
C ASP A 278 -11.28 -13.56 -21.63
N ASP A 279 -11.12 -13.24 -20.33
CA ASP A 279 -10.06 -13.81 -19.50
C ASP A 279 -10.19 -15.32 -19.36
N VAL A 280 -11.43 -15.84 -19.28
CA VAL A 280 -11.70 -17.28 -19.30
C VAL A 280 -11.22 -17.91 -20.61
N ALA A 281 -11.55 -17.33 -21.76
CA ALA A 281 -11.12 -17.86 -23.05
C ALA A 281 -9.59 -17.83 -23.21
N ARG A 282 -8.93 -16.75 -22.76
CA ARG A 282 -7.47 -16.66 -22.72
C ARG A 282 -6.86 -17.74 -21.81
N LEU A 283 -7.38 -17.89 -20.60
CA LEU A 283 -6.90 -18.88 -19.64
C LEU A 283 -7.10 -20.31 -20.18
N ASN A 284 -8.29 -20.64 -20.66
CA ASN A 284 -8.60 -21.95 -21.21
C ASN A 284 -7.73 -22.26 -22.43
N ARG A 285 -7.39 -21.26 -23.25
CA ARG A 285 -6.41 -21.43 -24.32
C ARG A 285 -5.02 -21.79 -23.79
N MET A 286 -4.53 -21.12 -22.74
CA MET A 286 -3.22 -21.46 -22.13
C MET A 286 -3.21 -22.88 -21.55
N ILE A 287 -4.33 -23.31 -20.96
CA ILE A 287 -4.50 -24.68 -20.45
C ILE A 287 -4.45 -25.69 -21.61
N VAL A 288 -5.17 -25.41 -22.70
CA VAL A 288 -5.17 -26.26 -23.90
C VAL A 288 -3.78 -26.30 -24.54
N ASP A 289 -3.06 -25.19 -24.63
CA ASP A 289 -1.69 -25.15 -25.16
C ASP A 289 -0.70 -25.94 -24.29
N ALA A 290 -0.83 -25.90 -22.96
CA ALA A 290 -0.02 -26.73 -22.08
C ALA A 290 -0.30 -28.23 -22.27
N ALA A 291 -1.58 -28.60 -22.45
CA ALA A 291 -2.03 -29.99 -22.53
C ALA A 291 -1.89 -30.63 -23.91
N LEU A 292 -2.14 -29.88 -24.99
CA LEU A 292 -2.25 -30.37 -26.36
C LEU A 292 -1.36 -29.58 -27.34
N GLY A 293 -0.52 -28.66 -26.84
CA GLY A 293 0.40 -27.88 -27.66
C GLY A 293 1.44 -28.73 -28.38
N TYR A 294 1.82 -28.26 -29.57
CA TYR A 294 2.84 -28.84 -30.42
C TYR A 294 4.17 -28.93 -29.66
N ASP A 295 4.73 -30.13 -29.63
CA ASP A 295 6.06 -30.42 -29.13
C ASP A 295 6.72 -31.38 -30.13
N ALA A 296 7.84 -30.96 -30.72
CA ALA A 296 8.50 -31.73 -31.78
C ALA A 296 8.91 -33.16 -31.35
N ARG A 297 9.08 -33.41 -30.05
CA ARG A 297 9.49 -34.71 -29.50
C ARG A 297 8.30 -35.50 -28.96
N LEU A 298 7.41 -34.85 -28.23
CA LEU A 298 6.33 -35.53 -27.48
C LEU A 298 4.99 -35.51 -28.22
N ARG A 299 4.69 -34.42 -28.92
CA ARG A 299 3.38 -34.14 -29.54
C ARG A 299 3.57 -33.40 -30.87
N PRO A 300 4.18 -34.02 -31.90
CA PRO A 300 4.41 -33.36 -33.18
C PRO A 300 3.10 -33.07 -33.94
N TRP A 301 1.98 -33.60 -33.46
CA TRP A 301 0.63 -33.39 -33.96
C TRP A 301 -0.18 -32.35 -33.16
N GLY A 302 0.41 -31.76 -32.11
CA GLY A 302 -0.28 -30.84 -31.21
C GLY A 302 -0.68 -29.51 -31.87
N LEU A 303 -1.51 -28.74 -31.17
CA LEU A 303 -1.92 -27.41 -31.59
C LEU A 303 -0.74 -26.45 -31.65
N SER A 304 -0.73 -25.54 -32.61
CA SER A 304 0.27 -24.45 -32.61
C SER A 304 0.15 -23.64 -31.33
N VAL A 305 1.22 -23.57 -30.53
CA VAL A 305 1.19 -22.86 -29.24
C VAL A 305 1.09 -21.35 -29.48
N ARG A 306 0.13 -20.69 -28.81
CA ARG A 306 -0.05 -19.25 -28.89
C ARG A 306 0.46 -18.58 -27.62
N ARG A 307 1.41 -17.67 -27.76
CA ARG A 307 1.92 -16.88 -26.64
C ARG A 307 0.96 -15.72 -26.37
N ILE A 308 0.02 -15.93 -25.46
CA ILE A 308 -0.88 -14.88 -24.95
C ILE A 308 -0.05 -13.91 -24.11
N SER A 309 -0.21 -12.61 -24.34
CA SER A 309 0.48 -11.57 -23.57
C SER A 309 -0.11 -11.48 -22.15
N SER A 310 0.73 -11.20 -21.16
CA SER A 310 0.25 -10.94 -19.80
C SER A 310 -0.33 -9.52 -19.68
N LEU A 311 -1.24 -9.33 -18.72
CA LEU A 311 -1.81 -8.00 -18.41
C LEU A 311 -0.72 -6.98 -18.06
N GLN A 312 0.32 -7.40 -17.33
CA GLN A 312 1.42 -6.52 -16.92
C GLN A 312 2.26 -6.04 -18.12
N GLU A 313 2.63 -6.95 -19.04
CA GLU A 313 3.34 -6.58 -20.28
C GLU A 313 2.52 -5.57 -21.10
N VAL A 314 1.21 -5.79 -21.20
CA VAL A 314 0.29 -4.91 -21.95
C VAL A 314 0.14 -3.55 -21.27
N ARG A 315 -0.05 -3.52 -19.94
CA ARG A 315 -0.12 -2.27 -19.18
C ARG A 315 1.17 -1.47 -19.31
N GLN A 316 2.33 -2.11 -19.24
CA GLN A 316 3.60 -1.43 -19.39
C GLN A 316 3.77 -0.82 -20.79
N ALA A 317 3.43 -1.58 -21.84
CA ALA A 317 3.50 -1.10 -23.21
C ALA A 317 2.51 0.06 -23.47
N LEU A 318 1.26 -0.06 -23.00
CA LEU A 318 0.26 1.00 -23.10
C LEU A 318 0.66 2.26 -22.32
N MET A 319 1.20 2.11 -21.11
CA MET A 319 1.68 3.23 -20.31
C MET A 319 2.79 4.00 -21.03
N MET A 320 3.76 3.28 -21.60
CA MET A 320 4.84 3.90 -22.39
C MET A 320 4.29 4.64 -23.61
N LEU A 321 3.40 3.99 -24.37
CA LEU A 321 2.76 4.59 -25.55
C LEU A 321 1.98 5.86 -25.18
N LEU A 322 1.11 5.79 -24.19
CA LEU A 322 0.28 6.92 -23.78
C LEU A 322 1.15 8.09 -23.30
N ASN A 323 2.20 7.83 -22.51
CA ASN A 323 3.11 8.87 -22.06
C ASN A 323 3.93 9.48 -23.21
N GLN A 324 4.28 8.69 -24.23
CA GLN A 324 4.89 9.22 -25.45
C GLN A 324 3.93 10.14 -26.21
N LEU A 325 2.63 9.80 -26.28
CA LEU A 325 1.62 10.67 -26.90
C LEU A 325 1.45 11.98 -26.14
N LEU A 326 1.59 11.97 -24.82
CA LEU A 326 1.52 13.21 -24.03
C LEU A 326 2.63 14.20 -24.38
N ASP A 327 3.79 13.71 -24.82
CA ASP A 327 4.94 14.54 -25.21
C ASP A 327 4.87 14.97 -26.70
N ASP A 328 3.87 14.52 -27.48
CA ASP A 328 3.75 14.80 -28.91
C ASP A 328 3.05 16.15 -29.20
N PRO A 329 3.75 17.15 -29.78
CA PRO A 329 3.17 18.47 -30.07
C PRO A 329 2.14 18.45 -31.20
N HIS A 330 2.08 17.38 -32.00
CA HIS A 330 1.18 17.27 -33.13
C HIS A 330 -0.09 16.49 -32.82
N LEU A 331 -0.18 15.84 -31.65
CA LEU A 331 -1.28 14.95 -31.31
C LEU A 331 -2.64 15.62 -31.50
N VAL A 332 -2.86 16.76 -30.83
CA VAL A 332 -4.16 17.41 -30.70
C VAL A 332 -4.45 18.33 -31.89
N ASN A 333 -5.38 17.91 -32.75
CA ASN A 333 -5.93 18.71 -33.84
C ASN A 333 -7.39 18.30 -34.15
N ALA A 334 -8.08 19.12 -34.94
CA ALA A 334 -9.50 18.95 -35.23
C ALA A 334 -9.83 17.70 -36.07
N GLU A 335 -8.88 17.18 -36.85
CA GLU A 335 -9.09 15.95 -37.63
C GLU A 335 -9.03 14.69 -36.74
N ARG A 336 -8.11 14.67 -35.77
CA ARG A 336 -7.90 13.54 -34.86
C ARG A 336 -8.86 13.55 -33.67
N PHE A 337 -9.30 14.73 -33.25
CA PHE A 337 -10.23 14.94 -32.15
C PHE A 337 -11.47 15.71 -32.65
N PRO A 338 -12.31 15.10 -33.48
CA PRO A 338 -13.47 15.77 -34.08
C PRO A 338 -14.47 16.27 -33.02
N ASP A 339 -14.61 15.52 -31.92
CA ASP A 339 -15.51 15.88 -30.82
C ASP A 339 -15.03 17.11 -30.03
N LEU A 340 -13.75 17.46 -30.12
CA LEU A 340 -13.15 18.63 -29.48
C LEU A 340 -13.01 19.82 -30.43
N ALA A 341 -13.33 19.66 -31.72
CA ALA A 341 -12.99 20.65 -32.75
C ALA A 341 -13.50 22.07 -32.45
N GLU A 342 -14.68 22.21 -31.84
CA GLU A 342 -15.25 23.51 -31.46
C GLU A 342 -14.54 24.15 -30.26
N ASP A 343 -14.06 23.35 -29.31
CA ASP A 343 -13.46 23.82 -28.06
C ASP A 343 -11.92 23.89 -28.13
N LEU A 344 -11.29 23.29 -29.15
CA LEU A 344 -9.83 23.27 -29.35
C LEU A 344 -9.15 24.65 -29.25
N PRO A 345 -9.65 25.73 -29.86
CA PRO A 345 -9.02 27.05 -29.74
C PRO A 345 -8.97 27.56 -28.29
N ILE A 346 -10.04 27.28 -27.53
CA ILE A 346 -10.14 27.67 -26.12
C ILE A 346 -9.19 26.80 -25.28
N LEU A 347 -9.16 25.49 -25.53
CA LEU A 347 -8.29 24.55 -24.83
C LEU A 347 -6.81 24.86 -25.08
N GLN A 348 -6.43 25.13 -26.33
CA GLN A 348 -5.06 25.52 -26.70
C GLN A 348 -4.63 26.84 -26.03
N THR A 349 -5.55 27.79 -25.88
CA THR A 349 -5.29 29.03 -25.14
C THR A 349 -5.17 28.77 -23.64
N THR A 350 -6.02 27.89 -23.10
CA THR A 350 -6.07 27.55 -21.66
C THR A 350 -4.82 26.79 -21.20
N TYR A 351 -4.29 25.91 -22.07
CA TYR A 351 -3.14 25.05 -21.81
C TYR A 351 -1.89 25.45 -22.62
N ALA A 352 -1.77 26.73 -23.01
CA ALA A 352 -0.71 27.21 -23.90
C ALA A 352 0.71 26.84 -23.43
N ASP A 353 0.93 26.83 -22.10
CA ASP A 353 2.22 26.52 -21.48
C ASP A 353 2.31 25.08 -20.94
N ASP A 354 1.30 24.23 -21.16
CA ASP A 354 1.23 22.86 -20.62
C ASP A 354 0.67 21.87 -21.65
N LEU A 355 1.51 21.55 -22.64
CA LEU A 355 1.21 20.59 -23.71
C LEU A 355 0.75 19.23 -23.16
N ILE A 356 1.39 18.75 -22.10
CA ILE A 356 1.12 17.44 -21.51
C ILE A 356 -0.33 17.40 -20.97
N ARG A 357 -0.81 18.47 -20.33
CA ARG A 357 -2.21 18.57 -19.89
C ARG A 357 -3.20 18.68 -21.05
N LEU A 358 -2.87 19.43 -22.10
CA LEU A 358 -3.72 19.52 -23.29
C LEU A 358 -3.92 18.14 -23.93
N ASN A 359 -2.81 17.44 -24.17
CA ASN A 359 -2.81 16.10 -24.74
C ASN A 359 -3.54 15.11 -23.84
N ARG A 360 -3.33 15.19 -22.51
CA ARG A 360 -4.01 14.34 -21.54
C ARG A 360 -5.53 14.55 -21.58
N TYR A 361 -5.97 15.81 -21.57
CA TYR A 361 -7.39 16.14 -21.62
C TYR A 361 -8.05 15.66 -22.91
N ALA A 362 -7.36 15.80 -24.05
CA ALA A 362 -7.88 15.35 -25.33
C ALA A 362 -8.09 13.84 -25.37
N LEU A 363 -7.09 13.06 -24.91
CA LEU A 363 -7.18 11.60 -24.81
C LEU A 363 -8.28 11.14 -23.86
N GLU A 364 -8.39 11.75 -22.67
CA GLU A 364 -9.46 11.45 -21.70
C GLU A 364 -10.85 11.68 -22.27
N THR A 365 -11.03 12.73 -23.07
CA THR A 365 -12.34 13.06 -23.63
C THR A 365 -12.73 12.10 -24.76
N THR A 366 -11.76 11.67 -25.59
CA THR A 366 -12.03 10.74 -26.70
C THR A 366 -12.21 9.30 -26.23
N TRP A 367 -11.45 8.86 -25.22
CA TRP A 367 -11.53 7.51 -24.67
C TRP A 367 -12.19 7.50 -23.29
N ASP A 368 -13.30 8.24 -23.19
CA ASP A 368 -14.17 8.26 -22.01
C ASP A 368 -14.53 6.80 -21.66
N TYR A 369 -14.35 6.39 -20.41
CA TYR A 369 -14.47 5.01 -19.88
C TYR A 369 -13.32 4.01 -20.11
N ALA A 370 -12.33 4.30 -20.94
CA ALA A 370 -11.12 3.47 -21.05
C ALA A 370 -9.93 4.07 -20.29
N LEU A 371 -9.90 5.40 -20.17
CA LEU A 371 -8.92 6.12 -19.37
C LEU A 371 -9.53 6.58 -18.05
N GLU A 372 -8.77 6.42 -16.97
CA GLU A 372 -9.08 7.06 -15.70
C GLU A 372 -8.83 8.58 -15.84
N PRO A 373 -9.81 9.44 -15.50
CA PRO A 373 -9.59 10.88 -15.50
C PRO A 373 -8.43 11.26 -14.59
N SER A 374 -7.58 12.19 -15.02
CA SER A 374 -6.39 12.66 -14.29
C SER A 374 -6.71 13.19 -12.89
N HIS A 375 -7.96 13.61 -12.66
CA HIS A 375 -8.46 14.09 -11.37
C HIS A 375 -9.16 13.00 -10.53
N ALA A 376 -9.31 11.77 -11.02
CA ALA A 376 -9.93 10.68 -10.26
C ALA A 376 -9.13 10.27 -9.00
N PRO A 377 -7.78 10.14 -9.05
CA PRO A 377 -7.00 9.87 -7.83
C PRO A 377 -7.20 10.96 -6.77
N TYR A 378 -7.36 12.20 -7.20
CA TYR A 378 -7.68 13.32 -6.31
C TYR A 378 -9.06 13.19 -5.69
N ARG A 379 -10.09 12.85 -6.47
CA ARG A 379 -11.45 12.61 -5.97
C ARG A 379 -11.48 11.47 -4.95
N GLU A 380 -10.80 10.36 -5.24
CA GLU A 380 -10.69 9.21 -4.31
C GLU A 380 -10.03 9.62 -3.00
N ARG A 381 -8.92 10.39 -3.08
CA ARG A 381 -8.22 10.95 -1.91
C ARG A 381 -9.16 11.79 -1.04
N LEU A 382 -9.92 12.67 -1.67
CA LEU A 382 -10.89 13.56 -1.00
C LEU A 382 -12.00 12.75 -0.33
N GLN A 383 -12.56 11.76 -1.02
CA GLN A 383 -13.57 10.88 -0.46
C GLN A 383 -13.03 10.09 0.73
N GLY A 384 -11.81 9.56 0.62
CA GLY A 384 -11.12 8.87 1.70
C GLY A 384 -10.93 9.76 2.92
N LEU A 385 -10.38 10.97 2.74
CA LEU A 385 -10.18 11.92 3.83
C LEU A 385 -11.51 12.30 4.52
N ILE A 386 -12.56 12.57 3.75
CA ILE A 386 -13.90 12.86 4.29
C ILE A 386 -14.44 11.67 5.10
N ALA A 387 -14.27 10.44 4.59
CA ALA A 387 -14.74 9.24 5.26
C ALA A 387 -14.03 9.00 6.60
N VAL A 388 -12.73 9.25 6.67
CA VAL A 388 -11.94 9.11 7.91
C VAL A 388 -12.32 10.18 8.92
N LEU A 389 -12.44 11.45 8.49
CA LEU A 389 -12.84 12.55 9.37
C LEU A 389 -14.24 12.33 9.98
N LYS A 390 -15.19 11.77 9.21
CA LYS A 390 -16.52 11.40 9.71
C LYS A 390 -16.52 10.33 10.80
N ARG A 391 -15.51 9.45 10.82
CA ARG A 391 -15.41 8.32 11.77
C ARG A 391 -14.64 8.68 13.06
N GLY A 392 -14.01 9.85 13.11
CA GLY A 392 -13.16 10.28 14.21
C GLY A 392 -11.68 10.06 13.92
N ALA A 393 -10.91 11.14 13.91
CA ALA A 393 -9.54 11.19 13.42
C ALA A 393 -8.44 11.22 14.50
N SER A 394 -8.82 11.40 15.76
CA SER A 394 -7.90 11.64 16.88
C SER A 394 -7.36 10.38 17.55
N THR A 395 -7.66 9.19 17.00
CA THR A 395 -7.12 7.91 17.48
C THR A 395 -5.89 7.51 16.65
N ARG A 396 -5.06 6.58 17.16
CA ARG A 396 -3.94 6.00 16.39
C ARG A 396 -4.38 5.53 15.00
N GLN A 397 -5.50 4.80 14.96
CA GLN A 397 -6.09 4.32 13.71
C GLN A 397 -6.59 5.48 12.82
N GLY A 398 -7.24 6.49 13.40
CA GLY A 398 -7.70 7.66 12.66
C GLY A 398 -6.56 8.49 12.05
N ILE A 399 -5.44 8.63 12.76
CA ILE A 399 -4.22 9.28 12.26
C ILE A 399 -3.66 8.44 11.10
N LEU A 400 -3.47 7.14 11.29
CA LEU A 400 -2.99 6.24 10.23
C LEU A 400 -3.88 6.33 8.98
N ASP A 401 -5.20 6.30 9.16
CA ASP A 401 -6.16 6.37 8.07
C ASP A 401 -6.14 7.73 7.35
N ILE A 402 -5.88 8.85 8.06
CA ILE A 402 -5.69 10.16 7.43
C ILE A 402 -4.42 10.19 6.59
N VAL A 403 -3.32 9.68 7.14
CA VAL A 403 -2.04 9.63 6.44
C VAL A 403 -2.16 8.75 5.18
N ALA A 404 -2.76 7.58 5.32
CA ALA A 404 -3.03 6.66 4.22
C ALA A 404 -3.93 7.31 3.16
N ALA A 405 -5.06 7.89 3.57
CA ALA A 405 -5.98 8.54 2.65
C ALA A 405 -5.31 9.70 1.90
N ASN A 406 -4.46 10.49 2.56
CA ASN A 406 -3.72 11.58 1.92
C ASN A 406 -2.67 11.09 0.90
N LEU A 407 -2.18 9.85 1.03
CA LEU A 407 -1.30 9.19 0.06
C LEU A 407 -2.09 8.44 -1.04
N GLY A 408 -3.41 8.59 -1.10
CA GLY A 408 -4.26 7.87 -2.06
C GLY A 408 -4.48 6.40 -1.71
N ILE A 409 -4.13 5.97 -0.50
CA ILE A 409 -4.33 4.61 0.01
C ILE A 409 -5.74 4.54 0.62
N VAL A 410 -6.75 4.51 -0.26
CA VAL A 410 -8.18 4.53 0.07
C VAL A 410 -8.83 3.22 -0.34
N GLY A 411 -9.80 2.73 0.45
CA GLY A 411 -10.49 1.46 0.20
C GLY A 411 -10.17 0.39 1.26
N ASN A 412 -10.62 -0.83 1.00
CA ASN A 412 -10.46 -1.99 1.88
C ASN A 412 -9.77 -3.18 1.19
N ASP A 413 -9.17 -2.96 0.01
CA ASP A 413 -8.53 -4.04 -0.73
C ASP A 413 -7.24 -4.52 -0.04
N PRO A 414 -6.82 -5.77 -0.24
CA PRO A 414 -5.61 -6.31 0.40
C PRO A 414 -4.35 -5.50 0.09
N ALA A 415 -4.23 -4.94 -1.11
CA ALA A 415 -3.12 -4.05 -1.47
C ALA A 415 -3.13 -2.74 -0.66
N VAL A 416 -4.33 -2.21 -0.34
CA VAL A 416 -4.50 -1.03 0.51
C VAL A 416 -4.14 -1.38 1.95
N ALA A 417 -4.55 -2.55 2.44
CA ALA A 417 -4.20 -3.02 3.78
C ALA A 417 -2.68 -3.24 3.93
N ALA A 418 -2.05 -3.88 2.94
CA ALA A 418 -0.60 -4.06 2.90
C ALA A 418 0.15 -2.72 2.86
N ALA A 419 -0.30 -1.78 2.03
CA ALA A 419 0.27 -0.44 1.95
C ALA A 419 0.11 0.34 3.27
N LYS A 420 -1.06 0.27 3.90
CA LYS A 420 -1.31 0.87 5.23
C LYS A 420 -0.41 0.29 6.31
N ALA A 421 -0.15 -1.02 6.29
CA ALA A 421 0.70 -1.69 7.26
C ALA A 421 2.17 -1.23 7.20
N LEU A 422 2.60 -0.59 6.11
CA LEU A 422 3.93 -0.01 6.01
C LEU A 422 4.07 1.33 6.74
N ILE A 423 2.95 1.99 7.07
CA ILE A 423 2.93 3.25 7.82
C ILE A 423 2.93 2.92 9.30
N ASP A 424 3.95 3.38 10.02
CA ASP A 424 4.09 3.11 11.45
C ASP A 424 3.85 4.36 12.29
N ILE A 425 3.31 4.17 13.50
CA ILE A 425 3.10 5.21 14.50
C ILE A 425 3.69 4.73 15.82
N GLU A 426 4.78 5.39 16.23
CA GLU A 426 5.47 5.16 17.49
C GLU A 426 4.99 6.16 18.55
N GLU A 427 4.40 5.66 19.64
CA GLU A 427 3.91 6.45 20.78
C GLU A 427 4.93 6.43 21.93
N PHE A 428 5.30 7.60 22.45
CA PHE A 428 6.23 7.70 23.58
C PHE A 428 5.49 7.60 24.92
N LEU A 429 5.29 6.39 25.43
CA LEU A 429 4.66 6.13 26.73
C LEU A 429 5.60 6.43 27.92
N PRO A 430 5.08 6.92 29.07
CA PRO A 430 5.88 7.11 30.29
C PRO A 430 6.52 5.79 30.72
N LYS A 431 7.83 5.81 30.95
CA LYS A 431 8.59 4.63 31.42
C LYS A 431 8.91 4.77 32.90
N ARG A 432 8.77 3.68 33.65
CA ARG A 432 9.22 3.64 35.04
C ARG A 432 10.75 3.68 35.06
N ALA A 433 11.30 4.71 35.69
CA ALA A 433 12.73 4.90 35.85
C ALA A 433 13.13 4.76 37.33
N LEU A 434 14.37 4.38 37.56
CA LEU A 434 14.98 4.32 38.88
C LEU A 434 15.67 5.67 39.14
N PHE A 435 15.20 6.40 40.15
CA PHE A 435 15.68 7.73 40.51
C PHE A 435 16.79 7.67 41.58
N PHE A 436 16.79 6.61 42.38
CA PHE A 436 17.82 6.35 43.39
C PHE A 436 17.90 4.84 43.68
N ALA A 437 19.10 4.33 43.88
CA ALA A 437 19.32 3.00 44.45
C ALA A 437 20.69 2.93 45.12
N ASP A 438 20.71 2.76 46.44
CA ASP A 438 21.96 2.59 47.17
C ASP A 438 21.74 1.83 48.50
N ASN A 439 22.85 1.37 49.06
CA ASN A 439 22.95 0.77 50.38
C ASN A 439 23.24 1.88 51.39
N LEU A 440 22.28 2.17 52.27
CA LEU A 440 22.35 3.28 53.20
C LEU A 440 22.83 2.83 54.59
N LYS A 441 23.71 3.65 55.17
CA LYS A 441 24.02 3.62 56.60
C LYS A 441 22.89 4.27 57.40
N PHE A 442 22.90 4.04 58.71
CA PHE A 442 21.94 4.66 59.59
C PHE A 442 22.09 6.19 59.62
N TYR A 443 20.97 6.92 59.56
CA TYR A 443 20.92 8.39 59.49
C TYR A 443 21.63 9.02 58.28
N GLN A 444 22.04 8.22 57.30
CA GLN A 444 22.61 8.77 56.09
C GLN A 444 21.54 9.55 55.32
N GLU A 445 21.84 10.81 55.04
CA GLU A 445 21.05 11.62 54.13
C GLU A 445 21.39 11.21 52.70
N PHE A 446 20.38 11.13 51.85
CA PHE A 446 20.54 10.79 50.44
C PHE A 446 19.71 11.72 49.55
N GLU A 447 20.19 11.90 48.33
CA GLU A 447 19.60 12.76 47.33
C GLU A 447 18.86 11.93 46.29
N VAL A 448 17.60 12.29 46.02
CA VAL A 448 16.77 11.72 44.96
C VAL A 448 16.51 12.81 43.94
N ASP A 449 17.01 12.65 42.72
CA ASP A 449 16.86 13.65 41.66
C ASP A 449 15.63 13.39 40.80
N ASN A 450 14.56 14.17 41.01
CA ASN A 450 13.40 14.12 40.15
C ASN A 450 13.63 14.90 38.85
N ILE A 451 13.94 14.16 37.79
CA ILE A 451 14.10 14.68 36.42
C ILE A 451 12.80 15.26 35.82
N ASN A 452 11.63 15.01 36.42
CA ASN A 452 10.36 15.51 35.93
C ASN A 452 10.12 16.99 36.34
N ARG A 453 9.37 17.71 35.50
CA ARG A 453 8.96 19.10 35.78
C ARG A 453 7.75 19.22 36.70
N SER A 454 7.06 18.12 36.98
CA SER A 454 5.95 18.00 37.92
C SER A 454 6.34 17.19 39.16
N PRO A 455 5.68 17.44 40.32
CA PRO A 455 5.81 16.58 41.47
C PRO A 455 5.25 15.19 41.19
N GLU A 456 6.01 14.14 41.53
CA GLU A 456 5.58 12.76 41.33
C GLU A 456 5.42 12.00 42.66
N THR A 457 4.56 10.98 42.65
CA THR A 457 4.46 10.05 43.78
C THR A 457 5.47 8.92 43.55
N PRO A 458 6.50 8.80 44.41
CA PRO A 458 7.51 7.76 44.27
C PRO A 458 6.95 6.39 44.68
N HIS A 459 7.55 5.36 44.11
CA HIS A 459 7.46 3.99 44.59
C HIS A 459 8.79 3.62 45.22
N ILE A 460 8.76 3.29 46.52
CA ILE A 460 9.96 3.14 47.34
C ILE A 460 10.06 1.71 47.84
N TRP A 461 11.23 1.12 47.68
CA TRP A 461 11.57 -0.16 48.29
C TRP A 461 12.65 0.02 49.35
N ILE A 462 12.45 -0.60 50.50
CA ILE A 462 13.39 -0.62 51.61
C ILE A 462 13.63 -2.09 51.97
N THR A 463 14.83 -2.58 51.74
CA THR A 463 15.21 -3.96 52.05
C THR A 463 16.22 -3.99 53.18
N MET A 464 15.96 -4.75 54.23
CA MET A 464 16.93 -4.94 55.31
C MET A 464 18.07 -5.83 54.82
N LEU A 465 19.30 -5.34 54.94
CA LEU A 465 20.52 -6.07 54.60
C LEU A 465 20.99 -6.91 55.79
N ASN A 466 21.86 -7.89 55.52
CA ASN A 466 22.52 -8.66 56.57
C ASN A 466 23.39 -7.72 57.41
N GLY A 467 23.21 -7.73 58.73
CA GLY A 467 23.99 -6.92 59.67
C GLY A 467 23.94 -7.49 61.09
N PRO A 468 24.59 -6.85 62.07
CA PRO A 468 24.71 -7.35 63.45
C PRO A 468 23.40 -7.24 64.27
N PHE A 469 22.28 -6.93 63.64
CA PHE A 469 21.00 -6.64 64.29
C PHE A 469 19.92 -7.62 63.87
N ARG A 470 18.96 -7.82 64.76
CA ARG A 470 17.89 -8.79 64.55
C ARG A 470 16.76 -8.21 63.70
N GLU A 471 16.28 -7.01 64.05
CA GLU A 471 15.10 -6.39 63.44
C GLU A 471 15.24 -4.85 63.42
N LEU A 472 14.57 -4.22 62.46
CA LEU A 472 14.30 -2.78 62.46
C LEU A 472 12.82 -2.55 62.80
N THR A 473 12.54 -1.51 63.59
CA THR A 473 11.17 -1.09 63.91
C THR A 473 11.03 0.42 63.74
N ASN A 474 9.81 0.94 63.67
CA ASN A 474 9.57 2.39 63.56
C ASN A 474 10.32 3.06 62.39
N ILE A 475 10.31 2.41 61.24
CA ILE A 475 11.00 2.88 60.04
C ILE A 475 10.32 4.16 59.57
N GLU A 476 11.06 5.25 59.56
CA GLU A 476 10.58 6.59 59.24
C GLU A 476 11.41 7.18 58.10
N LEU A 477 10.76 7.58 57.02
CA LEU A 477 11.38 8.32 55.91
C LEU A 477 10.97 9.78 56.03
N ILE A 478 11.96 10.68 56.04
CA ILE A 478 11.79 12.11 56.28
C ILE A 478 12.34 12.89 55.09
N ASP A 479 11.54 13.78 54.52
CA ASP A 479 12.03 14.84 53.65
C ASP A 479 12.55 16.00 54.51
N ILE A 480 13.85 16.23 54.43
CA ILE A 480 14.57 17.18 55.30
C ILE A 480 14.09 18.61 55.06
N LYS A 481 13.78 18.95 53.81
CA LYS A 481 13.43 20.33 53.45
C LYS A 481 11.98 20.65 53.80
N SER A 482 11.06 19.72 53.54
CA SER A 482 9.63 19.95 53.82
C SER A 482 9.20 19.56 55.23
N GLY A 483 9.99 18.73 55.93
CA GLY A 483 9.62 18.13 57.21
C GLY A 483 8.52 17.07 57.10
N GLN A 484 8.09 16.72 55.89
CA GLN A 484 7.14 15.63 55.68
C GLN A 484 7.78 14.30 56.04
N ARG A 485 7.03 13.47 56.75
CA ARG A 485 7.49 12.17 57.23
C ARG A 485 6.43 11.10 57.04
N VAL A 486 6.91 9.91 56.77
CA VAL A 486 6.12 8.71 56.66
C VAL A 486 6.74 7.63 57.54
N ARG A 487 5.94 7.01 58.40
CA ARG A 487 6.41 6.04 59.40
C ARG A 487 5.65 4.72 59.27
N PHE A 488 6.41 3.63 59.26
CA PHE A 488 5.93 2.27 59.42
C PHE A 488 6.28 1.76 60.82
N PRO A 489 5.30 1.56 61.72
CA PRO A 489 5.57 1.14 63.09
C PRO A 489 5.80 -0.37 63.24
N GLY A 490 5.60 -1.15 62.17
CA GLY A 490 5.85 -2.59 62.17
C GLY A 490 7.34 -2.95 62.18
N ARG A 491 7.61 -4.25 62.09
CA ARG A 491 8.97 -4.81 62.16
C ARG A 491 9.43 -5.33 60.81
N LEU A 492 10.72 -5.12 60.52
CA LEU A 492 11.43 -5.59 59.35
C LEU A 492 12.59 -6.49 59.80
N GLN A 493 12.63 -7.73 59.30
CA GLN A 493 13.71 -8.68 59.55
C GLN A 493 14.70 -8.70 58.39
N ILE A 494 15.87 -9.29 58.61
CA ILE A 494 16.89 -9.47 57.57
C ILE A 494 16.28 -10.14 56.34
N GLY A 495 16.45 -9.53 55.16
CA GLY A 495 15.90 -10.00 53.90
C GLY A 495 14.45 -9.57 53.61
N ASP A 496 13.74 -8.99 54.57
CA ASP A 496 12.41 -8.43 54.33
C ASP A 496 12.50 -7.20 53.43
N ARG A 497 11.51 -7.06 52.54
CA ARG A 497 11.31 -5.92 51.66
C ARG A 497 10.03 -5.20 52.02
N LEU A 498 10.17 -3.94 52.43
CA LEU A 498 9.08 -3.00 52.59
C LEU A 498 8.88 -2.24 51.27
N THR A 499 7.65 -2.21 50.78
CA THR A 499 7.26 -1.45 49.58
C THR A 499 6.29 -0.37 50.01
N LEU A 500 6.60 0.89 49.69
CA LEU A 500 5.75 2.04 49.95
C LEU A 500 5.24 2.59 48.62
N GLU A 501 3.92 2.57 48.43
CA GLU A 501 3.27 3.04 47.22
C GLU A 501 1.96 3.78 47.54
N GLY A 502 1.92 5.08 47.22
CA GLY A 502 0.77 5.93 47.52
C GLY A 502 0.43 5.97 49.02
N LYS A 503 -0.66 5.31 49.40
CA LYS A 503 -1.10 5.18 50.81
C LYS A 503 -0.94 3.76 51.37
N GLN A 504 -0.35 2.86 50.59
CA GLN A 504 -0.21 1.45 50.95
C GLN A 504 1.23 1.11 51.30
N VAL A 505 1.36 0.17 52.23
CA VAL A 505 2.62 -0.50 52.57
C VAL A 505 2.45 -1.98 52.35
N LEU A 506 3.44 -2.62 51.73
CA LEU A 506 3.52 -4.06 51.58
C LEU A 506 4.81 -4.54 52.22
N ARG A 507 4.74 -5.53 53.11
CA ARG A 507 5.91 -6.26 53.59
C ARG A 507 5.94 -7.61 52.85
N ASN A 508 6.98 -7.83 52.06
CA ASN A 508 7.13 -9.02 51.21
C ASN A 508 5.89 -9.28 50.32
N GLY A 509 5.27 -8.21 49.82
CA GLY A 509 4.08 -8.28 48.96
C GLY A 509 2.73 -8.40 49.68
N ILE A 510 2.71 -8.47 51.02
CA ILE A 510 1.48 -8.60 51.81
C ILE A 510 1.23 -7.31 52.61
N VAL A 511 -0.02 -6.85 52.67
CA VAL A 511 -0.40 -5.68 53.47
C VAL A 511 -0.27 -6.02 54.97
N PRO A 512 0.63 -5.37 55.72
CA PRO A 512 0.82 -5.61 57.14
C PRO A 512 -0.28 -4.91 57.98
N PRO A 513 -0.70 -5.48 59.13
CA PRO A 513 -1.77 -4.91 59.96
C PRO A 513 -1.43 -3.56 60.58
N GLU A 514 -0.14 -3.24 60.75
CA GLU A 514 0.33 -1.99 61.36
C GLU A 514 0.05 -0.76 60.49
N GLY A 515 -0.05 -0.95 59.16
CA GLY A 515 -0.30 0.13 58.20
C GLY A 515 0.77 1.22 58.19
N LEU A 516 0.48 2.30 57.47
CA LEU A 516 1.33 3.48 57.31
C LEU A 516 0.80 4.65 58.13
N ILE A 517 1.69 5.35 58.84
CA ILE A 517 1.39 6.59 59.56
C ILE A 517 2.01 7.76 58.78
N GLY A 518 1.18 8.71 58.35
CA GLY A 518 1.61 9.86 57.54
C GLY A 518 1.46 9.62 56.04
N THR A 519 2.10 10.46 55.24
CA THR A 519 2.03 10.42 53.77
C THR A 519 3.43 10.34 53.18
N ILE A 520 3.62 9.48 52.19
CA ILE A 520 4.89 9.38 51.46
C ILE A 520 5.23 10.77 50.89
N PRO A 521 6.44 11.32 51.16
CA PRO A 521 6.84 12.61 50.61
C PRO A 521 6.79 12.60 49.08
N GLN A 522 6.18 13.62 48.48
CA GLN A 522 6.19 13.77 47.02
C GLN A 522 7.57 14.16 46.53
N LEU A 523 8.01 13.57 45.42
CA LEU A 523 9.22 14.00 44.72
C LEU A 523 8.93 15.28 43.96
N LYS A 524 9.25 16.44 44.54
CA LYS A 524 9.19 17.72 43.83
C LYS A 524 10.25 17.79 42.73
N PRO A 525 10.06 18.61 41.68
CA PRO A 525 11.05 18.77 40.61
C PRO A 525 12.45 19.14 41.14
N GLY A 526 13.48 18.48 40.61
CA GLY A 526 14.89 18.61 41.03
C GLY A 526 15.26 17.71 42.21
N VAL A 527 16.32 18.09 42.92
CA VAL A 527 16.93 17.25 43.97
C VAL A 527 16.16 17.36 45.30
N ALA A 528 15.65 16.24 45.79
CA ALA A 528 15.07 16.09 47.12
C ALA A 528 16.07 15.41 48.08
N ARG A 529 16.21 15.94 49.29
CA ARG A 529 17.10 15.38 50.34
C ARG A 529 16.28 14.65 51.39
N TRP A 530 16.48 13.35 51.48
CA TRP A 530 15.74 12.48 52.39
C TRP A 530 16.67 11.82 53.40
N ARG A 531 16.09 11.42 54.53
CA ARG A 531 16.77 10.63 55.56
C ARG A 531 15.88 9.49 56.00
N LEU A 532 16.49 8.31 56.17
CA LEU A 532 15.83 7.15 56.75
C LEU A 532 16.24 6.98 58.21
N ASN A 533 15.25 6.91 59.08
CA ASN A 533 15.38 6.63 60.50
C ASN A 533 14.71 5.29 60.82
N ALA A 534 15.21 4.58 61.83
CA ALA A 534 14.51 3.45 62.43
C ALA A 534 14.93 3.31 63.90
N ASP A 535 14.26 2.45 64.63
CA ASP A 535 14.72 1.94 65.92
C ASP A 535 15.32 0.55 65.70
N ILE A 536 16.47 0.28 66.31
CA ILE A 536 17.21 -0.97 66.12
C ILE A 536 16.88 -1.93 67.26
N ILE A 537 16.58 -3.19 66.94
CA ILE A 537 16.53 -4.28 67.91
C ILE A 537 17.84 -5.07 67.80
N GLY A 538 18.68 -4.93 68.83
CA GLY A 538 19.96 -5.64 68.92
C GLY A 538 19.78 -7.15 69.09
N ALA A 539 20.87 -7.90 68.90
CA ALA A 539 20.88 -9.35 69.16
C ALA A 539 20.54 -9.69 70.63
N ASP A 540 20.80 -8.75 71.55
CA ASP A 540 20.45 -8.81 72.97
C ASP A 540 18.97 -8.51 73.28
N GLY A 541 18.17 -8.19 72.26
CA GLY A 541 16.75 -7.87 72.39
C GLY A 541 16.46 -6.47 72.94
N LYS A 542 17.48 -5.64 73.17
CA LYS A 542 17.28 -4.24 73.56
C LYS A 542 16.90 -3.39 72.35
N VAL A 543 16.01 -2.43 72.58
CA VAL A 543 15.58 -1.45 71.58
C VAL A 543 16.44 -0.20 71.72
N TYR A 544 17.08 0.19 70.64
CA TYR A 544 17.89 1.39 70.54
C TYR A 544 17.14 2.42 69.66
N PRO A 545 16.54 3.46 70.26
CA PRO A 545 15.66 4.37 69.55
C PRO A 545 16.39 5.33 68.62
N ALA A 546 15.67 5.81 67.61
CA ALA A 546 16.08 6.80 66.64
C ALA A 546 16.39 8.15 67.30
N GLY A 547 17.58 8.31 67.88
CA GLY A 547 18.00 9.53 68.59
C GLY A 547 18.87 9.28 69.82
N ALA A 548 19.00 8.04 70.30
CA ALA A 548 19.93 7.71 71.39
C ALA A 548 21.40 7.67 70.94
N PHE A 549 21.66 7.80 69.63
CA PHE A 549 22.99 7.75 69.01
C PHE A 549 23.54 9.15 68.69
N ASP A 550 23.30 10.12 69.56
CA ASP A 550 23.93 11.43 69.48
C ASP A 550 25.40 11.31 69.94
N LYS A 551 26.35 11.65 69.06
CA LYS A 551 27.80 11.68 69.35
C LYS A 551 28.15 12.61 70.52
N GLN A 552 27.24 13.51 70.94
CA GLN A 552 27.41 14.38 72.10
C GLN A 552 27.19 13.67 73.44
N ALA A 553 26.53 12.50 73.48
CA ALA A 553 26.34 11.68 74.68
C ALA A 553 27.37 10.53 74.72
N PHE A 554 28.65 10.90 74.90
CA PHE A 554 29.80 9.99 74.72
C PHE A 554 29.96 8.91 75.82
N ASP A 555 29.28 9.03 76.96
CA ASP A 555 29.54 8.16 78.13
C ASP A 555 28.72 6.85 78.19
N GLN A 556 27.91 6.53 77.16
CA GLN A 556 27.10 5.29 77.11
C GLN A 556 27.20 4.58 75.73
N THR A 557 28.42 4.39 75.24
CA THR A 557 28.72 3.93 73.87
C THR A 557 28.05 2.60 73.47
N LEU A 558 27.04 2.67 72.59
CA LEU A 558 26.96 1.76 71.44
C LEU A 558 27.45 2.53 70.21
N PHE A 559 28.43 1.97 69.51
CA PHE A 559 28.89 2.52 68.23
C PHE A 559 27.83 2.28 67.15
N VAL A 560 27.50 3.34 66.41
CA VAL A 560 26.76 3.21 65.14
C VAL A 560 27.58 2.30 64.24
N PRO A 561 27.03 1.18 63.72
CA PRO A 561 27.76 0.38 62.77
C PRO A 561 28.01 1.20 61.51
N ASP A 562 29.24 1.14 61.03
CA ASP A 562 29.64 1.78 59.78
C ASP A 562 29.14 1.02 58.54
N GLU A 563 28.48 -0.13 58.73
CA GLU A 563 27.96 -0.97 57.66
C GLU A 563 26.56 -0.52 57.22
N PRO A 564 26.23 -0.63 55.92
CA PRO A 564 24.90 -0.34 55.44
C PRO A 564 23.89 -1.39 55.94
N ILE A 565 22.76 -0.93 56.46
CA ILE A 565 21.77 -1.78 57.14
C ILE A 565 20.54 -1.97 56.25
N VAL A 566 20.33 -1.08 55.28
CA VAL A 566 19.20 -1.12 54.36
C VAL A 566 19.63 -0.78 52.94
N ARG A 567 19.01 -1.41 51.95
CA ARG A 567 19.02 -0.97 50.57
C ARG A 567 17.74 -0.19 50.30
N VAL A 568 17.88 1.03 49.80
CA VAL A 568 16.75 1.88 49.42
C VAL A 568 16.76 2.07 47.91
N GLU A 569 15.62 1.81 47.28
CA GLU A 569 15.40 2.04 45.86
C GLU A 569 14.17 2.93 45.70
N VAL A 570 14.32 4.04 44.97
CA VAL A 570 13.24 4.97 44.67
C VAL A 570 13.03 5.00 43.17
N SER A 571 11.82 4.68 42.74
CA SER A 571 11.43 4.73 41.32
C SER A 571 10.18 5.59 41.13
N SER A 572 10.04 6.17 39.95
CA SER A 572 8.82 6.88 39.54
C SER A 572 8.67 6.81 38.02
N TYR A 573 7.59 7.36 37.47
CA TYR A 573 7.45 7.47 36.01
C TYR A 573 8.27 8.66 35.52
N ALA A 574 9.19 8.43 34.59
CA ALA A 574 9.79 9.50 33.80
C ALA A 574 8.74 9.95 32.77
N LEU A 575 8.23 11.16 32.94
CA LEU A 575 7.27 11.75 32.01
C LEU A 575 8.01 12.11 30.72
N THR A 576 7.70 11.37 29.66
CA THR A 576 8.08 11.75 28.30
C THR A 576 7.21 12.91 27.84
N TYR A 577 7.76 13.79 27.00
CA TYR A 577 6.93 14.74 26.26
C TYR A 577 5.86 13.94 25.51
N GLY A 578 4.62 14.44 25.47
CA GLY A 578 3.55 13.83 24.69
C GLY A 578 3.88 13.97 23.20
N VAL A 579 4.73 13.10 22.69
CA VAL A 579 5.21 13.09 21.31
C VAL A 579 4.77 11.76 20.69
N PHE A 580 4.49 11.75 19.40
CA PHE A 580 4.49 10.52 18.61
C PHE A 580 5.13 10.80 17.25
N THR A 581 5.70 9.75 16.65
CA THR A 581 6.31 9.82 15.32
C THR A 581 5.51 8.96 14.36
N VAL A 582 5.14 9.53 13.23
CA VAL A 582 4.58 8.79 12.09
C VAL A 582 5.69 8.55 11.08
N THR A 583 6.03 7.28 10.84
CA THR A 583 7.07 6.88 9.88
C THR A 583 6.41 6.36 8.61
N ILE A 584 6.76 6.94 7.47
CA ILE A 584 6.13 6.68 6.17
C ILE A 584 7.21 6.25 5.17
N PRO A 585 7.10 5.10 4.49
CA PRO A 585 8.02 4.74 3.42
C PRO A 585 8.01 5.79 2.30
N TRP A 586 9.17 6.07 1.72
CA TRP A 586 9.27 7.00 0.60
C TRP A 586 8.52 6.46 -0.62
N HIS A 587 8.71 5.20 -0.98
CA HIS A 587 7.98 4.56 -2.08
C HIS A 587 6.98 3.53 -1.56
N ILE A 588 5.72 3.68 -1.98
CA ILE A 588 4.64 2.71 -1.79
C ILE A 588 4.08 2.41 -3.19
N ALA A 589 4.51 1.29 -3.76
CA ALA A 589 4.23 0.90 -5.13
C ALA A 589 2.72 0.96 -5.47
N GLY A 590 2.39 1.62 -6.58
CA GLY A 590 1.02 1.78 -7.07
C GLY A 590 0.18 2.85 -6.38
N PHE A 591 0.70 3.49 -5.31
CA PHE A 591 0.03 4.56 -4.58
C PHE A 591 0.81 5.89 -4.68
N THR A 592 2.09 5.90 -4.29
CA THR A 592 2.90 7.13 -4.33
C THR A 592 3.36 7.52 -5.72
N ASP A 593 3.37 6.57 -6.66
CA ASP A 593 3.88 6.77 -8.03
C ASP A 593 2.97 7.65 -8.90
N LYS A 594 1.76 7.95 -8.40
CA LYS A 594 0.77 8.80 -9.07
C LYS A 594 1.03 10.30 -8.85
N PHE A 595 1.99 10.66 -7.99
CA PHE A 595 2.28 12.05 -7.63
C PHE A 595 3.52 12.55 -8.39
N ASP A 596 3.50 13.82 -8.78
CA ASP A 596 4.66 14.47 -9.41
C ASP A 596 5.72 14.77 -8.34
N GLU A 597 6.98 14.42 -8.61
CA GLU A 597 8.10 14.66 -7.72
C GLU A 597 8.66 16.08 -7.83
N GLY A 598 8.29 16.85 -8.86
CA GLY A 598 8.78 18.23 -9.08
C GLY A 598 7.87 19.35 -8.56
N GLY A 599 6.76 19.02 -7.89
CA GLY A 599 5.74 19.97 -7.39
C GLY A 599 5.45 19.83 -5.89
N ASP A 600 4.37 20.47 -5.40
CA ASP A 600 3.98 20.31 -3.97
C ASP A 600 3.59 18.83 -3.70
N HIS A 601 4.29 18.20 -2.76
CA HIS A 601 4.17 16.79 -2.33
C HIS A 601 2.88 16.50 -1.55
N PRO A 602 2.02 15.46 -1.72
CA PRO A 602 1.03 15.09 -0.67
C PRO A 602 1.68 14.91 0.71
N ARG A 603 2.92 14.42 0.73
CA ARG A 603 3.81 14.36 1.90
C ARG A 603 3.90 15.68 2.68
N GLN A 604 4.01 16.82 2.02
CA GLN A 604 4.10 18.14 2.68
C GLN A 604 2.84 18.47 3.50
N GLN A 605 1.70 17.84 3.20
CA GLN A 605 0.42 18.07 3.87
C GLN A 605 0.24 17.20 5.11
N ILE A 606 0.97 16.08 5.21
CA ILE A 606 0.74 15.06 6.22
C ILE A 606 0.95 15.62 7.63
N LEU A 607 2.06 16.33 7.85
CA LEU A 607 2.34 16.93 9.15
C LEU A 607 1.25 17.93 9.57
N ASN A 608 0.76 18.75 8.64
CA ASN A 608 -0.31 19.71 8.91
C ASN A 608 -1.64 19.03 9.23
N LEU A 609 -1.99 17.97 8.50
CA LEU A 609 -3.20 17.17 8.75
C LEU A 609 -3.13 16.49 10.13
N VAL A 610 -2.03 15.81 10.42
CA VAL A 610 -1.81 15.12 11.71
C VAL A 610 -1.84 16.12 12.87
N ASN A 611 -1.21 17.29 12.71
CA ASN A 611 -1.18 18.32 13.75
C ASN A 611 -2.56 18.89 14.12
N ARG A 612 -3.55 18.77 13.23
CA ARG A 612 -4.92 19.26 13.47
C ARG A 612 -5.83 18.23 14.13
N VAL A 613 -5.57 16.95 13.90
CA VAL A 613 -6.40 15.87 14.44
C VAL A 613 -5.84 15.27 15.73
N LYS A 614 -4.53 15.46 15.99
CA LYS A 614 -3.91 15.05 17.25
C LYS A 614 -4.55 15.77 18.45
N ALA A 615 -4.46 15.14 19.61
CA ALA A 615 -4.87 15.77 20.87
C ALA A 615 -4.07 17.06 21.14
N ALA A 616 -4.73 18.04 21.77
CA ALA A 616 -4.09 19.28 22.18
C ALA A 616 -2.93 18.99 23.16
N GLY A 617 -1.81 19.69 23.00
CA GLY A 617 -0.61 19.51 23.84
C GLY A 617 0.29 18.33 23.44
N VAL A 618 -0.12 17.46 22.50
CA VAL A 618 0.73 16.42 21.92
C VAL A 618 1.52 16.99 20.75
N GLN A 619 2.80 16.68 20.58
CA GLN A 619 3.60 17.01 19.41
C GLN A 619 3.62 15.82 18.45
N ALA A 620 3.36 16.05 17.17
CA ALA A 620 3.49 15.03 16.14
C ALA A 620 4.76 15.29 15.32
N LEU A 621 5.50 14.23 15.04
CA LEU A 621 6.60 14.21 14.09
C LEU A 621 6.20 13.33 12.91
N VAL A 622 6.58 13.74 11.69
CA VAL A 622 6.41 12.91 10.49
C VAL A 622 7.79 12.68 9.91
N ALA A 623 8.13 11.41 9.74
CA ALA A 623 9.40 10.96 9.20
C ALA A 623 9.17 10.15 7.93
N TYR A 624 10.06 10.31 6.96
CA TYR A 624 10.07 9.51 5.75
C TYR A 624 11.24 8.54 5.74
N LYS A 625 10.97 7.28 5.41
CA LYS A 625 11.97 6.20 5.36
C LYS A 625 12.21 5.78 3.93
N GLN A 626 13.43 5.95 3.44
CA GLN A 626 13.87 5.37 2.18
C GLN A 626 14.84 4.23 2.48
N VAL A 627 14.53 3.05 1.95
CA VAL A 627 15.42 1.88 2.05
C VAL A 627 16.17 1.79 0.73
N PHE A 628 17.49 1.80 0.80
CA PHE A 628 18.36 1.56 -0.32
C PHE A 628 18.74 0.09 -0.31
N GLN A 629 18.39 -0.62 -1.38
CA GLN A 629 18.90 -1.96 -1.65
C GLN A 629 19.96 -1.80 -2.72
N GLU A 630 21.22 -2.04 -2.36
CA GLU A 630 22.31 -2.13 -3.32
C GLU A 630 22.48 -3.59 -3.70
N ASP A 631 22.11 -3.94 -4.94
CA ASP A 631 22.50 -5.22 -5.53
C ASP A 631 23.94 -5.09 -6.03
N HIS A 632 24.89 -5.64 -5.25
CA HIS A 632 26.28 -5.77 -5.68
C HIS A 632 26.40 -7.02 -6.56
N ASP A 633 26.29 -6.84 -7.88
CA ASP A 633 26.76 -7.84 -8.85
C ASP A 633 28.31 -7.86 -8.81
N GLN A 634 28.90 -8.60 -7.89
CA GLN A 634 30.32 -8.96 -7.97
C GLN A 634 30.50 -9.98 -9.09
N LEU A 635 30.58 -9.49 -10.33
CA LEU A 635 31.23 -10.22 -11.40
C LEU A 635 32.73 -10.24 -11.11
N ASP A 636 33.16 -11.23 -10.33
CA ASP A 636 34.56 -11.57 -10.12
C ASP A 636 35.14 -12.11 -11.43
N ARG A 637 35.47 -11.20 -12.34
CA ARG A 637 36.07 -11.49 -13.63
C ARG A 637 37.56 -11.23 -13.52
N LEU A 638 38.27 -12.28 -13.10
CA LEU A 638 39.73 -12.30 -13.05
C LEU A 638 40.26 -12.38 -14.49
N ASP A 639 40.41 -11.23 -15.14
CA ASP A 639 40.96 -11.07 -16.49
C ASP A 639 42.51 -11.22 -16.43
N LEU A 640 42.99 -12.46 -16.50
CA LEU A 640 44.41 -12.76 -16.75
C LEU A 640 44.75 -12.44 -18.22
N ARG A 641 45.18 -11.20 -18.47
CA ARG A 641 45.82 -10.83 -19.74
C ARG A 641 47.28 -11.28 -19.74
N MET A 642 47.56 -12.40 -20.40
CA MET A 642 48.93 -12.73 -20.84
C MET A 642 48.99 -12.82 -22.36
N GLN A 643 49.91 -12.03 -22.93
CA GLN A 643 50.20 -11.97 -24.35
C GLN A 643 50.67 -13.35 -24.89
N GLY A 644 49.89 -13.92 -25.80
CA GLY A 644 50.38 -14.69 -26.94
C GLY A 644 51.10 -16.02 -26.67
N ARG A 645 50.35 -17.11 -26.49
CA ARG A 645 50.42 -18.38 -27.25
C ARG A 645 49.63 -19.48 -26.55
N LEU A 646 48.82 -20.19 -27.34
CA LEU A 646 48.23 -21.48 -26.98
C LEU A 646 49.34 -22.50 -26.70
N LEU A 647 49.40 -23.01 -25.47
CA LEU A 647 50.13 -24.23 -25.12
C LEU A 647 49.24 -25.09 -24.21
N ASN A 648 48.77 -26.21 -24.77
CA ASN A 648 48.41 -27.40 -24.00
C ASN A 648 49.72 -27.99 -23.47
N GLN A 649 49.93 -27.96 -22.15
CA GLN A 649 50.73 -28.97 -21.45
C GLN A 649 50.44 -28.91 -19.95
N GLN A 650 50.05 -30.08 -19.42
CA GLN A 650 49.82 -30.37 -18.01
C GLN A 650 51.05 -30.00 -17.18
N HIS A 651 50.83 -29.25 -16.12
CA HIS A 651 51.68 -29.28 -14.94
C HIS A 651 50.86 -29.87 -13.79
N ASP A 652 51.18 -31.12 -13.45
CA ASP A 652 50.89 -31.70 -12.15
C ASP A 652 51.63 -30.85 -11.11
N VAL A 653 50.88 -30.04 -10.36
CA VAL A 653 51.27 -29.64 -9.01
C VAL A 653 50.20 -30.20 -8.11
N SER A 654 50.57 -31.28 -7.44
CA SER A 654 49.83 -31.90 -6.37
C SER A 654 49.78 -30.96 -5.18
N ASP A 655 48.69 -30.20 -5.06
CA ASP A 655 48.15 -29.82 -3.77
C ASP A 655 46.71 -30.32 -3.74
N SER A 656 46.46 -31.22 -2.80
CA SER A 656 45.19 -31.84 -2.51
C SER A 656 44.18 -30.78 -2.06
N PHE A 657 43.43 -30.24 -3.02
CA PHE A 657 42.16 -29.59 -2.78
C PHE A 657 41.06 -30.48 -3.35
N ASP A 658 40.27 -31.06 -2.43
CA ASP A 658 39.11 -31.85 -2.76
C ASP A 658 38.12 -31.03 -3.60
N LEU A 659 37.97 -31.45 -4.85
CA LEU A 659 37.03 -30.95 -5.84
C LEU A 659 35.63 -31.53 -5.55
N GLU A 660 35.04 -31.19 -4.40
CA GLU A 660 33.61 -31.41 -4.11
C GLU A 660 32.99 -30.20 -3.39
N SER A 661 33.09 -29.01 -3.98
CA SER A 661 32.11 -27.94 -3.72
C SER A 661 32.17 -26.85 -4.80
N GLN A 662 31.87 -27.18 -6.07
CA GLN A 662 31.28 -26.19 -6.96
C GLN A 662 29.77 -26.04 -6.64
N GLN A 663 29.46 -25.68 -5.40
CA GLN A 663 28.26 -24.89 -5.17
C GLN A 663 28.64 -23.46 -5.55
N ARG A 664 27.95 -22.95 -6.57
CA ARG A 664 27.82 -21.52 -6.76
C ARG A 664 27.19 -20.96 -5.49
N SER A 665 27.98 -20.57 -4.51
CA SER A 665 27.53 -19.66 -3.48
C SER A 665 27.45 -18.30 -4.15
N ASN A 666 26.26 -17.97 -4.67
CA ASN A 666 25.86 -16.57 -4.67
C ASN A 666 25.78 -16.18 -3.20
N GLU A 667 26.88 -15.68 -2.64
CA GLU A 667 26.81 -14.99 -1.36
C GLU A 667 26.14 -13.65 -1.63
N GLN A 668 24.81 -13.65 -1.52
CA GLN A 668 24.01 -12.43 -1.50
C GLN A 668 24.34 -11.70 -0.20
N HIS A 669 25.19 -10.68 -0.30
CA HIS A 669 25.33 -9.71 0.77
C HIS A 669 24.16 -8.72 0.67
N ASP A 670 23.06 -9.01 1.37
CA ASP A 670 21.97 -8.06 1.57
C ASP A 670 22.44 -6.96 2.54
N VAL A 671 23.17 -5.98 2.02
CA VAL A 671 23.42 -4.71 2.73
C VAL A 671 22.25 -3.80 2.41
N SER A 672 21.33 -3.66 3.36
CA SER A 672 20.25 -2.68 3.27
C SER A 672 20.55 -1.51 4.20
N ASP A 673 20.74 -0.33 3.60
CA ASP A 673 20.87 0.91 4.33
C ASP A 673 19.52 1.64 4.35
N SER A 674 19.13 2.16 5.51
CA SER A 674 17.87 2.90 5.64
C SER A 674 18.12 4.33 6.10
N LEU A 675 17.65 5.29 5.30
CA LEU A 675 17.67 6.71 5.62
C LEU A 675 16.30 7.11 6.16
N VAL A 676 16.27 7.64 7.39
CA VAL A 676 15.06 8.20 8.02
C VAL A 676 15.25 9.69 8.25
N LEU A 677 14.41 10.51 7.62
CA LEU A 677 14.46 11.97 7.72
C LEU A 677 13.16 12.51 8.32
N ALA A 678 13.26 13.39 9.31
CA ALA A 678 12.11 14.06 9.93
C ALA A 678 12.18 15.58 9.68
N GLY A 679 11.09 16.18 9.20
CA GLY A 679 10.98 17.65 8.98
C GLY A 679 10.36 18.07 7.64
N GLN A 680 10.09 19.37 7.49
CA GLN A 680 9.63 20.00 6.24
C GLN A 680 10.83 20.12 5.29
N PHE A 681 10.89 19.27 4.27
CA PHE A 681 12.00 19.20 3.33
C PHE A 681 11.67 20.03 2.07
N ASP A 682 12.51 21.02 1.76
CA ASP A 682 12.46 21.81 0.54
C ASP A 682 13.67 21.40 -0.33
N TYR A 683 13.45 20.53 -1.31
CA TYR A 683 14.51 19.86 -2.09
C TYR A 683 14.90 20.66 -3.33
N THR A 684 15.15 21.97 -3.24
CA THR A 684 15.55 22.74 -4.43
C THR A 684 17.04 22.62 -4.80
N ARG A 685 17.89 21.91 -4.04
CA ARG A 685 19.23 21.46 -4.48
C ARG A 685 19.88 20.48 -3.48
N PHE A 686 20.27 19.31 -3.95
CA PHE A 686 21.42 18.60 -3.38
C PHE A 686 22.67 19.27 -3.94
N ASP A 687 23.16 20.34 -3.30
CA ASP A 687 24.55 20.75 -3.50
C ASP A 687 25.41 19.71 -2.78
N SER A 688 25.78 18.66 -3.50
CA SER A 688 26.92 17.83 -3.09
C SER A 688 28.15 18.73 -3.16
N LEU A 689 28.46 19.44 -2.08
CA LEU A 689 29.73 20.18 -1.88
C LEU A 689 30.96 19.24 -1.83
N ASN A 690 30.85 18.01 -2.32
CA ASN A 690 31.98 17.14 -2.61
C ASN A 690 32.64 17.59 -3.92
N THR A 691 33.42 18.66 -3.84
CA THR A 691 34.54 18.86 -4.76
C THR A 691 35.78 18.29 -4.09
N PHE A 692 36.20 17.10 -4.53
CA PHE A 692 37.58 16.65 -4.39
C PHE A 692 38.32 17.02 -5.68
N ALA A 693 38.85 18.25 -5.70
CA ALA A 693 40.01 18.76 -6.45
C ALA A 693 39.86 20.28 -6.65
#